data_AF-A0A2E6ZIH5-F1
#
_entry.id   AF-A0A2E6ZIH5-F1
#
_cell.length_a   1.000
_cell.length_b   1.000
_cell.length_c   1.000
_cell.angle_alpha   90.00
_cell.angle_beta   90.00
_cell.angle_gamma   90.00
#
_symmetry.space_group_name_H-M   'P 1'
#
loop_
_entity.id
_entity.type
_entity.pdbx_description
1 polymer ?
#
loop_
_entity_poly.entity_id
_entity_poly.type
_entity_poly.pdbx_seq_one_letter_code
_entity_poly.pdbx_strand_id
1 'polypeptide(L)'
;MATSNNAVIISRIQNRRGLKQDLPKPLRSGELGFATDTRQVYIGGDTELLVNSGFNKVAVFEKTPSSINYTRNIANLQVIKFTVPGKFYDKGNATWNGITKVTSWLGSDVFKSSATIFTNLDTNAKFLSNDMNVTRDGVIQTGDDVTTSVSSVGADKDYAFIQGGTTASDTQNLGFRSAPLTTEEIGVTYYGNSTLISALSKTSPDTDVGNYVTGVTSFYNDATLWTNLSGQKIPSYRTLNTKNIRVTPSTGIGYIGLEFAKHITPATDVKVSPANISYTSPTLGNLFMSRSSDVENIKPYAISSGNVVVTVNPSVKEYNVSTSVNHVYFSNDTANSWLDGKVLKVVAVNGTTNFSAAIPSNTAAYTRSVTSKDSGNANTIAMTVQDVGLIQAGDGITFLNSSNAKIDNGIVQSVIVASKSVTVNSLTSGGSVGTGNVFITHKANNTSNVVVFSVNHGFDKAENVNVAGNGSFSASMAITSASANAFSVTTSSAVTSGNNGLTVTPILTSGNISVTPVITANLSNIAIANSTAVGSVVTRVNNLNKWPKLNKVPNYDNQLYLTHAESFQKLPAWYNGFRLHQDSAFTVHKLGLSVGEYSKTNSTIKAKLEDWLFGALNEPRFNYFKNVFIGGGATGVFSNSTIGNSSVSFTNYSLTIDEDLKEATFGSREEARDFSIIANNVYFTSQQSGVSGYNKGLLNVKTNIELLTRDALEAGEATTAFASPESISIPNGLNQNILTNLDPDAFNSFVVEYSMKDTNSTGGQNYSRIGQVMFGADKEQQVAYINDQYSDSRQGITGNVDLEVSYDSSGNTFDLRADNSLSPSSSVTMNYIVRKWKSI
;
A
#
# COMPACT_ATOMS: atom_id res chain seq x y z
N MET A 1 42.41 -51.92 -44.66
CA MET A 1 43.50 -51.06 -44.18
C MET A 1 43.02 -49.61 -44.18
N ALA A 2 43.33 -48.92 -43.09
CA ALA A 2 42.73 -47.69 -42.60
C ALA A 2 42.98 -46.43 -43.45
N THR A 3 41.98 -45.55 -43.48
CA THR A 3 42.16 -44.09 -43.62
C THR A 3 41.20 -43.36 -42.66
N SER A 4 41.37 -43.61 -41.36
CA SER A 4 40.84 -42.71 -40.31
C SER A 4 41.89 -41.64 -40.03
N ASN A 5 41.68 -40.43 -40.56
CA ASN A 5 42.12 -39.14 -39.99
C ASN A 5 42.03 -38.07 -41.08
N ASN A 6 40.99 -37.22 -41.04
CA ASN A 6 41.06 -35.79 -41.40
C ASN A 6 39.70 -35.06 -41.28
N ALA A 7 38.90 -35.36 -40.25
CA ALA A 7 37.94 -34.37 -39.78
C ALA A 7 38.67 -33.41 -38.84
N VAL A 8 39.40 -32.43 -39.40
CA VAL A 8 39.84 -31.29 -38.61
C VAL A 8 38.58 -30.49 -38.26
N ILE A 9 38.04 -30.72 -37.07
CA ILE A 9 36.94 -29.91 -36.52
C ILE A 9 37.57 -28.59 -36.07
N ILE A 10 37.47 -27.56 -36.91
CA ILE A 10 37.84 -26.19 -36.52
C ILE A 10 36.70 -25.61 -35.68
N SER A 11 36.79 -25.75 -34.36
CA SER A 11 35.96 -24.97 -33.44
C SER A 11 36.53 -23.55 -33.34
N ARG A 12 35.77 -22.55 -33.78
CA ARG A 12 36.12 -21.14 -33.56
C ARG A 12 35.54 -20.70 -32.22
N ILE A 13 36.38 -20.57 -31.20
CA ILE A 13 35.99 -19.96 -29.93
C ILE A 13 35.84 -18.44 -30.16
N GLN A 14 34.64 -17.92 -29.95
CA GLN A 14 34.36 -16.50 -30.06
C GLN A 14 34.69 -15.81 -28.73
N ASN A 15 35.63 -14.86 -28.77
CA ASN A 15 36.09 -14.12 -27.59
C ASN A 15 35.54 -12.69 -27.61
N ARG A 16 34.95 -12.26 -26.50
CA ARG A 16 34.46 -10.89 -26.23
C ARG A 16 35.33 -10.28 -25.15
N ARG A 17 35.70 -9.00 -25.28
CA ARG A 17 36.46 -8.27 -24.25
C ARG A 17 35.88 -6.86 -24.09
N GLY A 18 35.62 -6.45 -22.85
CA GLY A 18 35.06 -5.13 -22.54
C GLY A 18 34.77 -5.00 -21.06
N LEU A 19 34.11 -3.92 -20.64
CA LEU A 19 33.58 -3.83 -19.27
C LEU A 19 32.48 -4.89 -19.08
N LYS A 20 32.25 -5.36 -17.84
CA LYS A 20 31.21 -6.36 -17.55
C LYS A 20 29.82 -5.95 -18.05
N GLN A 21 29.53 -4.66 -18.12
CA GLN A 21 28.29 -4.13 -18.68
C GLN A 21 28.20 -4.20 -20.21
N ASP A 22 29.34 -4.20 -20.91
CA ASP A 22 29.43 -4.15 -22.37
C ASP A 22 29.55 -5.55 -23.00
N LEU A 23 29.80 -6.57 -22.18
CA LEU A 23 29.70 -7.96 -22.61
C LEU A 23 28.24 -8.30 -22.96
N PRO A 24 27.97 -9.06 -24.05
CA PRO A 24 26.64 -9.59 -24.32
C PRO A 24 26.09 -10.38 -23.13
N LYS A 25 24.85 -10.09 -22.74
CA LYS A 25 24.14 -10.77 -21.64
C LYS A 25 22.86 -11.40 -22.19
N PRO A 26 22.83 -12.71 -22.45
CA PRO A 26 23.91 -13.69 -22.23
C PRO A 26 25.02 -13.70 -23.28
N LEU A 27 26.16 -14.30 -22.96
CA LEU A 27 27.09 -14.84 -23.95
C LEU A 27 26.42 -16.02 -24.67
N ARG A 28 26.71 -16.22 -25.95
CA ARG A 28 26.25 -17.41 -26.70
C ARG A 28 26.93 -18.66 -26.16
N SER A 29 26.31 -19.82 -26.35
CA SER A 29 26.90 -21.11 -26.00
C SER A 29 28.34 -21.20 -26.54
N GLY A 30 29.31 -21.44 -25.66
CA GLY A 30 30.74 -21.55 -25.98
C GLY A 30 31.47 -20.23 -26.27
N GLU A 31 30.82 -19.05 -26.16
CA GLU A 31 31.50 -17.74 -26.22
C GLU A 31 32.27 -17.49 -24.91
N LEU A 32 33.52 -17.00 -25.02
CA LEU A 32 34.31 -16.54 -23.87
C LEU A 32 34.21 -15.01 -23.74
N GLY A 33 33.76 -14.51 -22.60
CA GLY A 33 33.74 -13.09 -22.27
C GLY A 33 34.78 -12.75 -21.22
N PHE A 34 35.69 -11.83 -21.53
CA PHE A 34 36.63 -11.29 -20.55
C PHE A 34 36.22 -9.88 -20.13
N ALA A 35 35.79 -9.75 -18.88
CA ALA A 35 35.47 -8.46 -18.29
C ALA A 35 36.74 -7.77 -17.80
N THR A 36 37.12 -6.66 -18.42
CA THR A 36 38.37 -5.97 -18.13
C THR A 36 38.34 -5.20 -16.80
N ASP A 37 37.15 -4.81 -16.35
CA ASP A 37 36.92 -4.13 -15.07
C ASP A 37 36.93 -5.09 -13.88
N THR A 38 36.32 -6.27 -14.02
CA THR A 38 36.25 -7.26 -12.94
C THR A 38 37.33 -8.34 -13.03
N ARG A 39 38.10 -8.38 -14.12
CA ARG A 39 39.10 -9.41 -14.44
C ARG A 39 38.54 -10.84 -14.45
N GLN A 40 37.24 -10.98 -14.70
CA GLN A 40 36.55 -12.27 -14.72
C GLN A 40 36.49 -12.82 -16.14
N VAL A 41 36.64 -14.15 -16.26
CA VAL A 41 36.38 -14.90 -17.49
C VAL A 41 35.04 -15.59 -17.37
N TYR A 42 34.21 -15.37 -18.38
CA TYR A 42 32.86 -15.91 -18.50
C TYR A 42 32.81 -16.88 -19.69
N ILE A 43 32.17 -18.03 -19.52
CA ILE A 43 31.78 -18.90 -20.64
C ILE A 43 30.26 -18.84 -20.77
N GLY A 44 29.78 -18.55 -21.98
CA GLY A 44 28.36 -18.73 -22.29
C GLY A 44 28.00 -20.21 -22.16
N GLY A 45 27.14 -20.51 -21.19
CA GLY A 45 26.73 -21.88 -20.91
C GLY A 45 25.92 -22.45 -22.06
N ASP A 46 26.17 -23.72 -22.39
CA ASP A 46 25.38 -24.46 -23.37
C ASP A 46 24.05 -24.89 -22.74
N THR A 47 22.94 -24.34 -23.22
CA THR A 47 21.58 -24.64 -22.75
C THR A 47 21.05 -26.00 -23.20
N GLU A 48 21.74 -26.67 -24.14
CA GLU A 48 21.35 -27.97 -24.67
C GLU A 48 21.90 -29.16 -23.84
N LEU A 49 22.94 -28.93 -23.04
CA LEU A 49 23.52 -29.95 -22.16
C LEU A 49 22.75 -30.10 -20.84
N LEU A 50 22.33 -31.35 -20.52
CA LEU A 50 21.58 -31.71 -19.30
C LEU A 50 22.24 -31.21 -18.00
N VAL A 51 23.57 -31.23 -17.93
CA VAL A 51 24.37 -30.76 -16.77
C VAL A 51 24.33 -29.23 -16.58
N ASN A 52 24.00 -28.47 -17.63
CA ASN A 52 23.93 -27.01 -17.60
C ASN A 52 22.51 -26.47 -17.35
N SER A 53 21.49 -27.34 -17.39
CA SER A 53 20.08 -26.96 -17.21
C SER A 53 19.74 -26.38 -15.83
N GLY A 54 20.61 -26.62 -14.83
CA GLY A 54 20.52 -26.02 -13.49
C GLY A 54 21.10 -24.60 -13.36
N PHE A 55 22.05 -24.20 -14.22
CA PHE A 55 22.78 -22.93 -14.04
C PHE A 55 22.05 -21.69 -14.55
N ASN A 56 21.04 -21.87 -15.41
CA ASN A 56 20.35 -20.76 -16.09
C ASN A 56 19.01 -20.37 -15.45
N LYS A 57 18.57 -21.07 -14.39
CA LYS A 57 17.31 -20.77 -13.67
C LYS A 57 17.54 -19.91 -12.42
N VAL A 58 18.70 -19.28 -12.32
CA VAL A 58 19.15 -18.57 -11.14
C VAL A 58 19.29 -17.08 -11.45
N ALA A 59 18.83 -16.22 -10.53
CA ALA A 59 19.19 -14.82 -10.49
C ALA A 59 20.15 -14.57 -9.32
N VAL A 60 21.19 -13.80 -9.55
CA VAL A 60 22.17 -13.39 -8.53
C VAL A 60 21.78 -12.01 -8.02
N PHE A 61 21.88 -11.78 -6.72
CA PHE A 61 21.70 -10.45 -6.16
C PHE A 61 22.86 -9.55 -6.53
N GLU A 62 22.54 -8.34 -6.96
CA GLU A 62 23.54 -7.29 -7.14
C GLU A 62 24.05 -6.81 -5.77
N LYS A 63 25.24 -6.21 -5.76
CA LYS A 63 25.91 -5.66 -4.57
C LYS A 63 25.27 -4.38 -4.01
N THR A 64 23.98 -4.22 -4.24
CA THR A 64 23.19 -3.12 -3.70
C THR A 64 22.95 -3.42 -2.22
N PRO A 65 23.20 -2.48 -1.28
CA PRO A 65 22.96 -2.70 0.14
C PRO A 65 21.54 -3.23 0.39
N SER A 66 21.43 -4.31 1.17
CA SER A 66 20.15 -4.96 1.48
C SER A 66 19.36 -5.49 0.26
N SER A 67 20.01 -5.82 -0.85
CA SER A 67 19.36 -6.30 -2.09
C SER A 67 18.44 -7.50 -1.88
N ILE A 68 18.83 -8.45 -1.02
CA ILE A 68 17.99 -9.60 -0.62
C ILE A 68 16.70 -9.12 0.05
N ASN A 69 16.80 -8.28 1.08
CA ASN A 69 15.64 -7.80 1.83
C ASN A 69 14.69 -6.98 0.96
N TYR A 70 15.23 -6.12 0.08
CA TYR A 70 14.41 -5.37 -0.86
C TYR A 70 13.71 -6.28 -1.87
N THR A 71 14.41 -7.25 -2.43
CA THR A 71 13.82 -8.20 -3.38
C THR A 71 12.72 -9.03 -2.73
N ARG A 72 12.96 -9.54 -1.50
CA ARG A 72 11.96 -10.27 -0.72
C ARG A 72 10.73 -9.43 -0.44
N ASN A 73 10.90 -8.17 -0.05
CA ASN A 73 9.78 -7.25 0.17
C ASN A 73 9.00 -6.96 -1.12
N ILE A 74 9.69 -6.74 -2.24
CA ILE A 74 9.06 -6.56 -3.55
C ILE A 74 8.28 -7.81 -3.96
N ALA A 75 8.88 -9.00 -3.83
CA ALA A 75 8.23 -10.26 -4.13
C ALA A 75 6.95 -10.45 -3.30
N ASN A 76 6.99 -10.09 -2.01
CA ASN A 76 5.88 -10.30 -1.09
C ASN A 76 4.76 -9.27 -1.24
N LEU A 77 5.08 -8.01 -1.54
CA LEU A 77 4.11 -6.91 -1.48
C LEU A 77 3.75 -6.31 -2.83
N GLN A 78 4.65 -6.39 -3.80
CA GLN A 78 4.59 -5.63 -5.04
C GLN A 78 4.54 -6.50 -6.29
N VAL A 79 4.50 -7.82 -6.17
CA VAL A 79 4.41 -8.73 -7.31
C VAL A 79 3.23 -9.69 -7.11
N ILE A 80 2.39 -9.78 -8.13
CA ILE A 80 1.37 -10.83 -8.26
C ILE A 80 1.89 -11.81 -9.31
N LYS A 81 1.98 -13.10 -8.96
CA LYS A 81 2.34 -14.18 -9.89
C LYS A 81 1.06 -14.82 -10.40
N PHE A 82 1.03 -15.23 -11.65
CA PHE A 82 -0.10 -15.99 -12.21
C PHE A 82 0.40 -17.01 -13.24
N THR A 83 -0.50 -17.88 -13.67
CA THR A 83 -0.27 -18.80 -14.79
C THR A 83 -1.37 -18.64 -15.81
N VAL A 84 -1.02 -18.64 -17.10
CA VAL A 84 -1.98 -18.68 -18.20
C VAL A 84 -2.27 -20.14 -18.59
N PRO A 85 -3.41 -20.43 -19.23
CA PRO A 85 -3.66 -21.72 -19.86
C PRO A 85 -2.53 -22.09 -20.82
N GLY A 86 -2.09 -23.33 -20.71
CA GLY A 86 -1.00 -23.84 -21.51
C GLY A 86 -0.75 -25.33 -21.30
N LYS A 87 0.02 -25.90 -22.23
CA LYS A 87 0.47 -27.29 -22.23
C LYS A 87 1.99 -27.30 -22.37
N PHE A 88 2.67 -28.02 -21.49
CA PHE A 88 4.13 -28.05 -21.41
C PHE A 88 4.61 -29.49 -21.46
N TYR A 89 5.66 -29.72 -22.23
CA TYR A 89 6.35 -31.00 -22.36
C TYR A 89 7.82 -30.77 -22.03
N ASP A 90 8.23 -31.26 -20.86
CA ASP A 90 9.62 -31.19 -20.42
C ASP A 90 10.53 -32.08 -21.27
N LYS A 91 11.84 -31.80 -21.20
CA LYS A 91 12.86 -32.68 -21.78
C LYS A 91 12.74 -34.09 -21.21
N GLY A 92 12.83 -35.09 -22.08
CA GLY A 92 12.63 -36.50 -21.76
C GLY A 92 11.19 -36.99 -21.89
N ASN A 93 10.24 -36.13 -22.30
CA ASN A 93 8.86 -36.54 -22.50
C ASN A 93 8.73 -37.56 -23.65
N ALA A 94 8.05 -38.69 -23.39
CA ALA A 94 7.91 -39.78 -24.36
C ALA A 94 7.01 -39.47 -25.57
N THR A 95 6.18 -38.41 -25.51
CA THR A 95 5.33 -37.97 -26.63
C THR A 95 6.18 -37.58 -27.84
N TRP A 96 7.29 -36.90 -27.58
CA TRP A 96 8.18 -36.34 -28.59
C TRP A 96 9.42 -37.21 -28.73
N ASN A 97 9.47 -38.03 -29.78
CA ASN A 97 10.50 -39.04 -29.99
C ASN A 97 11.28 -38.88 -31.30
N GLY A 98 11.18 -37.71 -31.95
CA GLY A 98 11.74 -37.46 -33.28
C GLY A 98 10.94 -38.07 -34.43
N ILE A 99 9.83 -38.76 -34.15
CA ILE A 99 8.94 -39.37 -35.15
C ILE A 99 7.54 -38.77 -35.05
N THR A 100 6.98 -38.67 -33.84
CA THR A 100 5.66 -38.11 -33.58
C THR A 100 5.63 -36.63 -33.94
N LYS A 101 4.70 -36.25 -34.83
CA LYS A 101 4.50 -34.86 -35.26
C LYS A 101 3.26 -34.20 -34.67
N VAL A 102 2.28 -35.01 -34.25
CA VAL A 102 0.97 -34.53 -33.82
C VAL A 102 0.70 -35.03 -32.41
N THR A 103 0.14 -34.14 -31.60
CA THR A 103 -0.39 -34.47 -30.28
C THR A 103 -1.73 -33.78 -30.07
N SER A 104 -2.49 -34.28 -29.10
CA SER A 104 -3.82 -33.76 -28.77
C SER A 104 -4.08 -33.77 -27.27
N TRP A 105 -4.86 -32.81 -26.80
CA TRP A 105 -5.34 -32.75 -25.42
C TRP A 105 -6.77 -32.19 -25.38
N LEU A 106 -7.44 -32.29 -24.23
CA LEU A 106 -8.76 -31.68 -24.03
C LEU A 106 -8.61 -30.26 -23.53
N GLY A 107 -9.55 -29.37 -23.83
CA GLY A 107 -9.51 -28.01 -23.29
C GLY A 107 -9.52 -27.98 -21.75
N SER A 108 -10.19 -28.94 -21.11
CA SER A 108 -10.15 -29.10 -19.65
C SER A 108 -8.76 -29.35 -19.07
N ASP A 109 -7.78 -29.78 -19.87
CA ASP A 109 -6.41 -30.05 -19.41
C ASP A 109 -5.60 -28.76 -19.19
N VAL A 110 -5.99 -27.68 -19.88
CA VAL A 110 -5.20 -26.43 -19.94
C VAL A 110 -5.88 -25.26 -19.27
N PHE A 111 -7.21 -25.15 -19.34
CA PHE A 111 -7.97 -24.07 -18.73
C PHE A 111 -8.31 -24.36 -17.25
N LYS A 112 -8.70 -23.31 -16.51
CA LYS A 112 -9.18 -23.44 -15.12
C LYS A 112 -10.46 -24.28 -15.07
N SER A 113 -10.68 -24.99 -13.96
CA SER A 113 -11.85 -25.89 -13.80
C SER A 113 -13.20 -25.16 -13.84
N SER A 114 -13.25 -23.88 -13.45
CA SER A 114 -14.47 -23.06 -13.52
C SER A 114 -14.79 -22.58 -14.94
N ALA A 115 -13.87 -22.69 -15.90
CA ALA A 115 -14.09 -22.21 -17.26
C ALA A 115 -15.01 -23.15 -18.04
N THR A 116 -16.00 -22.58 -18.72
CA THR A 116 -17.00 -23.32 -19.52
C THR A 116 -16.88 -23.04 -21.01
N ILE A 117 -16.25 -21.93 -21.39
CA ILE A 117 -16.03 -21.52 -22.77
C ILE A 117 -14.54 -21.21 -22.99
N PHE A 118 -13.96 -21.80 -24.04
CA PHE A 118 -12.56 -21.70 -24.41
C PHE A 118 -12.40 -20.99 -25.75
N THR A 119 -12.46 -19.67 -25.72
CA THR A 119 -12.31 -18.82 -26.89
C THR A 119 -11.15 -17.85 -26.69
N ASN A 120 -10.57 -17.36 -27.78
CA ASN A 120 -9.65 -16.24 -27.73
C ASN A 120 -10.41 -15.01 -27.18
N LEU A 121 -9.88 -14.36 -26.15
CA LEU A 121 -10.53 -13.20 -25.51
C LEU A 121 -10.48 -11.93 -26.37
N ASP A 122 -9.66 -11.92 -27.43
CA ASP A 122 -9.49 -10.80 -28.36
C ASP A 122 -10.23 -11.00 -29.68
N THR A 123 -10.73 -12.20 -29.99
CA THR A 123 -11.62 -12.43 -31.16
C THR A 123 -12.95 -13.12 -30.85
N ASN A 124 -13.13 -13.70 -29.65
CA ASN A 124 -14.32 -14.45 -29.23
C ASN A 124 -14.61 -15.62 -30.20
N ALA A 125 -13.55 -16.12 -30.82
CA ALA A 125 -13.55 -17.25 -31.73
C ALA A 125 -12.65 -18.35 -31.17
N LYS A 126 -12.61 -19.47 -31.89
CA LYS A 126 -11.60 -20.52 -31.66
C LYS A 126 -10.20 -19.94 -31.81
N PHE A 127 -9.27 -20.46 -31.04
CA PHE A 127 -7.85 -20.14 -31.21
C PHE A 127 -7.33 -20.70 -32.53
N LEU A 128 -6.64 -19.85 -33.26
CA LEU A 128 -5.82 -20.21 -34.42
C LEU A 128 -4.35 -20.34 -34.01
N SER A 129 -3.49 -20.77 -34.94
CA SER A 129 -2.07 -20.94 -34.67
C SER A 129 -1.43 -19.62 -34.23
N ASN A 130 -1.72 -18.50 -34.88
CA ASN A 130 -1.12 -17.21 -34.52
C ASN A 130 -1.77 -16.51 -33.32
N ASP A 131 -2.85 -17.05 -32.76
CA ASP A 131 -3.44 -16.55 -31.51
C ASP A 131 -2.66 -16.98 -30.26
N MET A 132 -1.79 -17.99 -30.41
CA MET A 132 -1.09 -18.65 -29.31
C MET A 132 0.42 -18.57 -29.52
N ASN A 133 1.19 -18.84 -28.47
CA ASN A 133 2.63 -19.05 -28.61
C ASN A 133 2.94 -20.55 -28.45
N VAL A 134 3.67 -21.08 -29.42
CA VAL A 134 4.33 -22.39 -29.31
C VAL A 134 5.82 -22.15 -29.28
N THR A 135 6.51 -22.73 -28.30
CA THR A 135 7.96 -22.63 -28.15
C THR A 135 8.62 -24.01 -28.26
N ARG A 136 9.80 -24.05 -28.86
CA ARG A 136 10.72 -25.20 -28.87
C ARG A 136 12.04 -24.74 -28.26
N ASP A 137 12.42 -25.33 -27.14
CA ASP A 137 13.57 -24.91 -26.30
C ASP A 137 13.58 -23.39 -26.01
N GLY A 138 12.41 -22.85 -25.68
CA GLY A 138 12.23 -21.42 -25.37
C GLY A 138 12.16 -20.50 -26.60
N VAL A 139 12.38 -21.00 -27.81
CA VAL A 139 12.28 -20.22 -29.06
C VAL A 139 10.85 -20.27 -29.60
N ILE A 140 10.22 -19.11 -29.80
CA ILE A 140 8.89 -18.99 -30.39
C ILE A 140 8.91 -19.49 -31.84
N GLN A 141 7.93 -20.33 -32.17
CA GLN A 141 7.73 -20.96 -33.47
C GLN A 141 6.70 -20.18 -34.29
N THR A 142 6.73 -20.35 -35.61
CA THR A 142 5.81 -19.69 -36.55
C THR A 142 4.58 -20.57 -36.84
N GLY A 143 3.39 -20.05 -36.58
CA GLY A 143 2.12 -20.76 -36.76
C GLY A 143 1.56 -20.68 -38.19
N ASP A 144 0.89 -21.75 -38.61
CA ASP A 144 0.13 -21.84 -39.87
C ASP A 144 -1.37 -21.68 -39.60
N ASP A 145 -1.96 -20.54 -39.97
CA ASP A 145 -3.40 -20.29 -39.89
C ASP A 145 -4.15 -20.66 -41.17
N VAL A 146 -3.43 -21.00 -42.25
CA VAL A 146 -4.04 -21.27 -43.57
C VAL A 146 -4.45 -22.74 -43.67
N THR A 147 -3.70 -23.63 -43.02
CA THR A 147 -3.97 -25.06 -43.05
C THR A 147 -5.17 -25.44 -42.18
N THR A 148 -5.99 -26.37 -42.69
CA THR A 148 -7.10 -26.97 -41.94
C THR A 148 -6.76 -28.36 -41.39
N SER A 149 -5.48 -28.76 -41.46
CA SER A 149 -5.00 -30.02 -40.88
C SER A 149 -3.62 -29.84 -40.24
N VAL A 150 -3.50 -30.31 -39.00
CA VAL A 150 -2.25 -30.30 -38.24
C VAL A 150 -1.14 -31.18 -38.83
N SER A 151 -1.47 -32.05 -39.79
CA SER A 151 -0.49 -32.89 -40.48
C SER A 151 0.11 -32.24 -41.73
N SER A 152 -0.43 -31.12 -42.19
CA SER A 152 -0.03 -30.44 -43.43
C SER A 152 0.39 -29.00 -43.17
N VAL A 153 1.48 -28.84 -42.40
CA VAL A 153 2.07 -27.54 -42.08
C VAL A 153 2.83 -26.99 -43.30
N GLY A 154 2.58 -25.72 -43.64
CA GLY A 154 3.23 -25.01 -44.75
C GLY A 154 4.76 -25.00 -44.67
N ALA A 155 5.41 -24.88 -45.84
CA ALA A 155 6.87 -25.00 -45.93
C ALA A 155 7.63 -23.84 -45.26
N ASP A 156 6.98 -22.67 -45.10
CA ASP A 156 7.46 -21.48 -44.42
C ASP A 156 7.00 -21.38 -42.96
N LYS A 157 6.32 -22.42 -42.45
CA LYS A 157 5.77 -22.48 -41.09
C LYS A 157 6.39 -23.62 -40.28
N ASP A 158 6.28 -23.52 -38.96
CA ASP A 158 6.89 -24.48 -38.03
C ASP A 158 5.83 -25.44 -37.43
N TYR A 159 4.62 -24.93 -37.18
CA TYR A 159 3.52 -25.71 -36.60
C TYR A 159 2.16 -25.24 -37.10
N ALA A 160 1.14 -26.08 -36.86
CA ALA A 160 -0.27 -25.73 -36.99
C ALA A 160 -1.05 -26.17 -35.76
N PHE A 161 -2.03 -25.37 -35.35
CA PHE A 161 -2.92 -25.63 -34.24
C PHE A 161 -4.37 -25.57 -34.69
N ILE A 162 -5.17 -26.56 -34.28
CA ILE A 162 -6.59 -26.65 -34.63
C ILE A 162 -7.41 -27.01 -33.40
N GLN A 163 -8.33 -26.12 -33.05
CA GLN A 163 -9.30 -26.33 -31.99
C GLN A 163 -10.62 -26.94 -32.53
N GLY A 164 -10.98 -28.12 -32.04
CA GLY A 164 -12.21 -28.83 -32.43
C GLY A 164 -13.49 -28.07 -32.09
N GLY A 165 -13.53 -27.43 -30.93
CA GLY A 165 -14.67 -26.67 -30.41
C GLY A 165 -14.27 -25.83 -29.18
N THR A 166 -15.21 -25.10 -28.59
CA THR A 166 -14.94 -24.09 -27.54
C THR A 166 -15.30 -24.56 -26.14
N THR A 167 -15.38 -25.86 -25.87
CA THR A 167 -15.84 -26.43 -24.59
C THR A 167 -14.80 -27.34 -23.92
N ALA A 168 -15.06 -27.70 -22.65
CA ALA A 168 -14.27 -28.62 -21.83
C ALA A 168 -13.82 -29.89 -22.59
N SER A 169 -14.75 -30.52 -23.29
CA SER A 169 -14.57 -31.81 -23.97
C SER A 169 -13.96 -31.71 -25.37
N ASP A 170 -13.75 -30.50 -25.89
CA ASP A 170 -13.26 -30.33 -27.25
C ASP A 170 -11.75 -30.53 -27.35
N THR A 171 -11.36 -31.34 -28.34
CA THR A 171 -9.96 -31.65 -28.62
C THR A 171 -9.21 -30.44 -29.17
N GLN A 172 -7.99 -30.26 -28.67
CA GLN A 172 -7.01 -29.28 -29.10
C GLN A 172 -5.89 -30.05 -29.78
N ASN A 173 -5.64 -29.78 -31.06
CA ASN A 173 -4.65 -30.53 -31.86
C ASN A 173 -3.47 -29.62 -32.21
N LEU A 174 -2.26 -30.08 -31.96
CA LEU A 174 -1.01 -29.42 -32.34
C LEU A 174 -0.21 -30.35 -33.26
N GLY A 175 0.26 -29.82 -34.37
CA GLY A 175 1.14 -30.53 -35.29
C GLY A 175 2.36 -29.72 -35.68
N PHE A 176 3.52 -30.35 -35.71
CA PHE A 176 4.78 -29.74 -36.15
C PHE A 176 5.16 -30.20 -37.55
N ARG A 177 5.78 -29.31 -38.33
CA ARG A 177 6.38 -29.66 -39.62
C ARG A 177 7.49 -30.69 -39.47
N SER A 178 8.39 -30.45 -38.52
CA SER A 178 9.47 -31.36 -38.13
C SER A 178 9.21 -31.92 -36.74
N ALA A 179 9.29 -33.24 -36.59
CA ALA A 179 9.01 -33.92 -35.33
C ALA A 179 9.96 -33.41 -34.22
N PRO A 180 9.42 -33.00 -33.07
CA PRO A 180 10.24 -32.69 -31.89
C PRO A 180 10.97 -33.93 -31.35
N LEU A 181 12.17 -33.71 -30.81
CA LEU A 181 13.03 -34.73 -30.20
C LEU A 181 12.76 -34.85 -28.69
N THR A 182 13.14 -35.99 -28.09
CA THR A 182 13.05 -36.20 -26.63
C THR A 182 13.92 -35.23 -25.85
N THR A 183 14.95 -34.64 -26.46
CA THR A 183 15.89 -33.72 -25.81
C THR A 183 15.39 -32.28 -25.77
N GLU A 184 14.26 -32.00 -26.42
CA GLU A 184 13.71 -30.66 -26.59
C GLU A 184 12.54 -30.42 -25.64
N GLU A 185 12.38 -29.17 -25.20
CA GLU A 185 11.22 -28.72 -24.44
C GLU A 185 10.18 -28.07 -25.36
N ILE A 186 8.91 -28.44 -25.22
CA ILE A 186 7.80 -27.85 -25.98
C ILE A 186 6.85 -27.13 -25.03
N GLY A 187 6.64 -25.84 -25.27
CA GLY A 187 5.70 -25.00 -24.53
C GLY A 187 4.58 -24.51 -25.43
N VAL A 188 3.35 -24.52 -24.91
CA VAL A 188 2.16 -23.96 -25.57
C VAL A 188 1.48 -23.02 -24.58
N THR A 189 1.31 -21.76 -24.94
CA THR A 189 0.60 -20.77 -24.13
C THR A 189 -0.46 -20.07 -24.96
N TYR A 190 -1.69 -20.04 -24.45
CA TYR A 190 -2.84 -19.48 -25.17
C TYR A 190 -2.88 -17.95 -25.12
N TYR A 191 -2.17 -17.34 -24.17
CA TYR A 191 -2.18 -15.89 -23.98
C TYR A 191 -0.80 -15.35 -23.59
N GLY A 192 -0.58 -14.07 -23.89
CA GLY A 192 0.63 -13.33 -23.52
C GLY A 192 0.34 -11.95 -22.95
N ASN A 193 1.36 -11.08 -22.97
CA ASN A 193 1.30 -9.72 -22.39
C ASN A 193 0.19 -8.85 -23.01
N SER A 194 0.07 -8.87 -24.33
CA SER A 194 -0.87 -8.04 -25.10
C SER A 194 -2.32 -8.30 -24.69
N THR A 195 -2.71 -9.56 -24.56
CA THR A 195 -4.09 -9.92 -24.18
C THR A 195 -4.41 -9.51 -22.74
N LEU A 196 -3.49 -9.64 -21.78
CA LEU A 196 -3.74 -9.14 -20.42
C LEU A 196 -3.87 -7.62 -20.39
N ILE A 197 -2.95 -6.91 -21.05
CA ILE A 197 -2.99 -5.45 -21.14
C ILE A 197 -4.31 -4.98 -21.75
N SER A 198 -4.79 -5.68 -22.79
CA SER A 198 -6.09 -5.43 -23.40
C SER A 198 -7.23 -5.72 -22.43
N ALA A 199 -7.23 -6.89 -21.76
CA ALA A 199 -8.24 -7.26 -20.77
C ALA A 199 -8.34 -6.26 -19.60
N LEU A 200 -7.22 -5.67 -19.16
CA LEU A 200 -7.21 -4.64 -18.13
C LEU A 200 -7.85 -3.33 -18.61
N SER A 201 -7.75 -3.00 -19.91
CA SER A 201 -8.04 -1.67 -20.47
C SER A 201 -9.28 -1.51 -21.35
N LYS A 202 -9.90 -2.60 -21.81
CA LYS A 202 -11.10 -2.59 -22.68
C LYS A 202 -12.21 -1.69 -22.12
N THR A 203 -12.77 -0.79 -22.94
CA THR A 203 -13.65 0.30 -22.49
C THR A 203 -15.15 0.01 -22.57
N SER A 204 -15.58 -1.13 -23.12
CA SER A 204 -16.99 -1.49 -23.30
C SER A 204 -17.29 -2.90 -22.75
N PRO A 205 -18.36 -3.09 -21.98
CA PRO A 205 -18.89 -4.41 -21.64
C PRO A 205 -19.54 -5.16 -22.82
N ASP A 206 -19.88 -4.48 -23.94
CA ASP A 206 -21.00 -4.98 -24.78
C ASP A 206 -20.82 -5.01 -26.31
N THR A 207 -19.68 -4.64 -26.92
CA THR A 207 -19.58 -4.76 -28.41
C THR A 207 -18.24 -5.15 -29.02
N ASP A 208 -17.15 -5.26 -28.25
CA ASP A 208 -15.89 -5.76 -28.81
C ASP A 208 -15.44 -6.99 -28.03
N VAL A 209 -15.83 -8.12 -28.59
CA VAL A 209 -15.24 -9.42 -28.32
C VAL A 209 -15.49 -9.96 -26.91
N GLY A 210 -16.51 -10.80 -26.82
CA GLY A 210 -16.93 -11.46 -25.60
C GLY A 210 -17.97 -10.61 -24.90
N ASN A 211 -19.23 -10.77 -25.31
CA ASN A 211 -20.37 -10.26 -24.57
C ASN A 211 -20.40 -11.02 -23.22
N TYR A 212 -19.71 -10.52 -22.19
CA TYR A 212 -19.73 -11.08 -20.85
C TYR A 212 -21.06 -10.69 -20.22
N VAL A 213 -22.12 -11.41 -20.59
CA VAL A 213 -23.50 -11.17 -20.13
C VAL A 213 -23.62 -11.21 -18.59
N THR A 214 -22.58 -11.66 -17.87
CA THR A 214 -22.49 -11.59 -16.41
C THR A 214 -21.03 -11.39 -15.98
N GLY A 215 -20.71 -10.33 -15.21
CA GLY A 215 -19.73 -10.45 -14.13
C GLY A 215 -18.47 -9.58 -14.20
N VAL A 216 -17.55 -9.81 -15.15
CA VAL A 216 -16.19 -9.22 -15.10
C VAL A 216 -15.96 -8.25 -16.24
N THR A 217 -15.85 -6.97 -15.90
CA THR A 217 -15.50 -5.91 -16.85
C THR A 217 -13.98 -5.65 -16.83
N SER A 218 -13.47 -4.72 -17.63
CA SER A 218 -12.04 -4.40 -17.61
C SER A 218 -11.64 -3.79 -16.26
N PHE A 219 -10.47 -4.16 -15.73
CA PHE A 219 -10.00 -3.64 -14.44
C PHE A 219 -10.06 -2.10 -14.34
N TYR A 220 -9.61 -1.39 -15.37
CA TYR A 220 -9.62 0.07 -15.37
C TYR A 220 -11.01 0.68 -15.54
N ASN A 221 -12.00 -0.05 -16.03
CA ASN A 221 -13.35 0.46 -16.27
C ASN A 221 -14.43 -0.16 -15.35
N ASP A 222 -14.06 -1.07 -14.45
CA ASP A 222 -14.99 -1.77 -13.57
C ASP A 222 -15.50 -0.87 -12.45
N ALA A 223 -16.77 -0.45 -12.57
CA ALA A 223 -17.43 0.39 -11.59
C ALA A 223 -17.73 -0.34 -10.28
N THR A 224 -17.81 -1.68 -10.26
CA THR A 224 -18.11 -2.45 -9.04
C THR A 224 -16.97 -2.45 -8.04
N LEU A 225 -15.74 -2.26 -8.52
CA LEU A 225 -14.54 -2.08 -7.69
C LEU A 225 -14.55 -0.74 -6.93
N TRP A 226 -15.56 0.11 -7.15
CA TRP A 226 -15.71 1.43 -6.57
C TRP A 226 -17.04 1.58 -5.85
N THR A 227 -17.15 0.95 -4.67
CA THR A 227 -18.39 0.91 -3.85
C THR A 227 -18.99 2.28 -3.50
N ASN A 228 -18.22 3.36 -3.59
CA ASN A 228 -18.65 4.72 -3.23
C ASN A 228 -18.62 5.72 -4.39
N LEU A 229 -18.29 5.32 -5.62
CA LEU A 229 -18.11 6.23 -6.75
C LEU A 229 -19.00 5.87 -7.94
N SER A 230 -19.98 6.72 -8.22
CA SER A 230 -20.85 6.61 -9.37
C SER A 230 -20.08 6.83 -10.69
N GLY A 231 -20.05 5.80 -11.56
CA GLY A 231 -19.61 5.90 -12.96
C GLY A 231 -18.09 5.90 -13.21
N GLN A 232 -17.27 5.34 -12.31
CA GLN A 232 -15.84 5.63 -12.30
C GLN A 232 -14.90 4.48 -12.70
N LYS A 233 -13.79 4.94 -13.28
CA LYS A 233 -12.68 4.21 -13.85
C LYS A 233 -11.45 4.42 -12.97
N ILE A 234 -10.50 3.49 -12.98
CA ILE A 234 -9.17 3.76 -12.41
C ILE A 234 -8.57 4.96 -13.14
N PRO A 235 -8.17 6.03 -12.43
CA PRO A 235 -7.57 7.19 -13.09
C PRO A 235 -6.33 6.80 -13.88
N SER A 236 -6.09 7.45 -15.03
CA SER A 236 -4.96 7.13 -15.90
C SER A 236 -3.60 7.21 -15.19
N TYR A 237 -3.46 8.13 -14.23
CA TYR A 237 -2.25 8.26 -13.41
C TYR A 237 -2.12 7.20 -12.30
N ARG A 238 -3.12 6.31 -12.12
CA ARG A 238 -3.17 5.16 -11.21
C ARG A 238 -3.13 3.80 -11.93
N THR A 239 -3.08 3.75 -13.27
CA THR A 239 -3.04 2.50 -14.05
C THR A 239 -1.71 1.77 -13.93
N LEU A 240 -1.72 0.44 -14.08
CA LEU A 240 -0.49 -0.36 -14.02
C LEU A 240 0.45 0.01 -15.16
N ASN A 241 1.75 0.02 -14.86
CA ASN A 241 2.77 0.21 -15.88
C ASN A 241 2.93 -1.07 -16.70
N THR A 242 2.67 -1.00 -18.01
CA THR A 242 2.70 -2.18 -18.90
C THR A 242 4.08 -2.83 -18.97
N LYS A 243 5.17 -2.09 -18.68
CA LYS A 243 6.53 -2.66 -18.58
C LYS A 243 6.69 -3.63 -17.41
N ASN A 244 5.80 -3.55 -16.43
CA ASN A 244 5.77 -4.41 -15.25
C ASN A 244 4.77 -5.57 -15.41
N ILE A 245 4.26 -5.82 -16.61
CA ILE A 245 3.42 -6.97 -16.93
C ILE A 245 4.21 -7.87 -17.87
N ARG A 246 4.52 -9.08 -17.43
CA ARG A 246 5.24 -10.08 -18.25
C ARG A 246 4.62 -11.45 -18.09
N VAL A 247 4.59 -12.19 -19.20
CA VAL A 247 4.17 -13.58 -19.32
C VAL A 247 5.25 -14.29 -20.13
N THR A 248 5.79 -15.34 -19.54
CA THR A 248 6.80 -16.19 -20.15
C THR A 248 6.13 -17.18 -21.11
N PRO A 249 6.41 -17.14 -22.44
CA PRO A 249 5.75 -18.01 -23.41
C PRO A 249 6.05 -19.51 -23.26
N SER A 250 7.22 -19.85 -22.73
CA SER A 250 7.67 -21.24 -22.57
C SER A 250 7.06 -21.96 -21.37
N THR A 251 6.66 -21.21 -20.32
CA THR A 251 6.14 -21.79 -19.07
C THR A 251 4.74 -21.32 -18.70
N GLY A 252 4.23 -20.29 -19.38
CA GLY A 252 2.95 -19.65 -19.06
C GLY A 252 2.93 -18.91 -17.73
N ILE A 253 4.07 -18.77 -17.05
CA ILE A 253 4.16 -18.01 -15.80
C ILE A 253 4.14 -16.53 -16.13
N GLY A 254 3.33 -15.77 -15.41
CA GLY A 254 3.27 -14.33 -15.54
C GLY A 254 3.39 -13.60 -14.21
N TYR A 255 3.73 -12.32 -14.31
CA TYR A 255 3.94 -11.42 -13.19
C TYR A 255 3.32 -10.05 -13.48
N ILE A 256 2.70 -9.46 -12.47
CA ILE A 256 2.26 -8.06 -12.43
C ILE A 256 3.03 -7.35 -11.32
N GLY A 257 3.89 -6.40 -11.69
CA GLY A 257 4.64 -5.55 -10.78
C GLY A 257 3.91 -4.26 -10.41
N LEU A 258 3.89 -3.95 -9.12
CA LEU A 258 3.13 -2.86 -8.51
C LEU A 258 4.09 -1.80 -7.94
N GLU A 259 4.09 -0.63 -8.56
CA GLU A 259 4.83 0.54 -8.09
C GLU A 259 4.37 0.98 -6.68
N PHE A 260 5.35 1.26 -5.82
CA PHE A 260 5.15 1.46 -4.38
C PHE A 260 4.19 2.63 -4.05
N ALA A 261 4.52 3.82 -4.54
CA ALA A 261 3.78 5.06 -4.25
C ALA A 261 2.39 5.10 -4.91
N LYS A 262 2.19 4.27 -5.94
CA LYS A 262 1.02 4.33 -6.80
C LYS A 262 -0.02 3.27 -6.48
N HIS A 263 0.41 2.02 -6.24
CA HIS A 263 -0.50 0.88 -6.23
C HIS A 263 -0.72 0.23 -4.87
N ILE A 264 0.28 0.25 -3.98
CA ILE A 264 0.20 -0.47 -2.69
C ILE A 264 0.05 0.44 -1.47
N THR A 265 0.21 1.75 -1.65
CA THR A 265 0.04 2.73 -0.58
C THR A 265 -1.41 3.20 -0.50
N PRO A 266 -2.04 3.22 0.70
CA PRO A 266 -3.37 3.80 0.87
C PRO A 266 -3.40 5.27 0.44
N ALA A 267 -4.40 5.65 -0.37
CA ALA A 267 -4.56 7.03 -0.81
C ALA A 267 -6.05 7.43 -0.91
N THR A 268 -6.34 8.71 -0.66
CA THR A 268 -7.73 9.20 -0.62
C THR A 268 -8.45 9.07 -1.96
N ASP A 269 -7.75 9.36 -3.05
CA ASP A 269 -8.25 9.31 -4.43
C ASP A 269 -8.55 7.90 -4.95
N VAL A 270 -8.10 6.87 -4.23
CA VAL A 270 -8.38 5.46 -4.56
C VAL A 270 -9.66 4.95 -3.91
N LYS A 271 -10.12 5.56 -2.82
CA LYS A 271 -11.40 5.22 -2.20
C LYS A 271 -12.51 6.19 -2.59
N VAL A 272 -12.18 7.47 -2.70
CA VAL A 272 -13.13 8.54 -3.01
C VAL A 272 -12.56 9.43 -4.12
N SER A 273 -13.34 9.82 -5.12
CA SER A 273 -12.88 10.74 -6.16
C SER A 273 -12.47 12.06 -5.55
N PRO A 274 -11.36 12.63 -6.02
CA PRO A 274 -11.03 14.01 -5.72
C PRO A 274 -12.17 14.94 -6.18
N ALA A 275 -12.68 15.76 -5.27
CA ALA A 275 -13.63 16.82 -5.61
C ALA A 275 -12.88 18.11 -5.96
N ASN A 276 -13.50 18.95 -6.79
CA ASN A 276 -12.99 20.28 -7.08
C ASN A 276 -13.04 21.17 -5.84
N ILE A 277 -11.92 21.78 -5.49
CA ILE A 277 -11.84 22.80 -4.46
C ILE A 277 -12.53 24.07 -4.97
N SER A 278 -13.44 24.63 -4.16
CA SER A 278 -14.07 25.91 -4.45
C SER A 278 -13.20 27.07 -3.99
N TYR A 279 -12.99 28.06 -4.87
CA TYR A 279 -12.27 29.30 -4.55
C TYR A 279 -13.13 30.35 -3.85
N THR A 280 -14.42 30.09 -3.66
CA THR A 280 -15.33 30.97 -2.93
C THR A 280 -15.35 30.69 -1.42
N SER A 281 -14.56 29.72 -0.94
CA SER A 281 -14.49 29.32 0.47
C SER A 281 -13.36 30.06 1.19
N PRO A 282 -13.67 31.09 2.00
CA PRO A 282 -12.68 32.12 2.34
C PRO A 282 -11.66 31.70 3.41
N THR A 283 -11.93 30.68 4.24
CA THR A 283 -11.03 30.30 5.35
C THR A 283 -11.01 28.79 5.61
N LEU A 284 -9.81 28.26 5.84
CA LEU A 284 -9.58 26.91 6.35
C LEU A 284 -9.39 26.94 7.87
N GLY A 285 -9.25 25.77 8.48
CA GLY A 285 -8.85 25.58 9.87
C GLY A 285 -7.71 24.57 9.96
N ASN A 286 -7.92 23.50 10.71
CA ASN A 286 -6.93 22.44 10.89
C ASN A 286 -7.25 21.23 10.01
N LEU A 287 -6.23 20.70 9.33
CA LEU A 287 -6.29 19.37 8.73
C LEU A 287 -5.81 18.34 9.76
N PHE A 288 -6.72 17.48 10.21
CA PHE A 288 -6.47 16.43 11.20
C PHE A 288 -6.32 15.06 10.54
N MET A 289 -5.21 14.39 10.82
CA MET A 289 -4.83 13.11 10.22
C MET A 289 -4.29 12.18 11.29
N SER A 290 -4.80 10.95 11.40
CA SER A 290 -4.21 9.92 12.28
C SER A 290 -3.84 8.68 11.49
N ARG A 291 -2.85 7.93 11.96
CA ARG A 291 -2.42 6.69 11.31
C ARG A 291 -3.02 5.48 12.02
N SER A 292 -3.54 4.52 11.26
CA SER A 292 -4.22 3.35 11.84
C SER A 292 -3.27 2.45 12.65
N SER A 293 -1.96 2.49 12.36
CA SER A 293 -0.95 1.73 13.11
C SER A 293 -0.52 2.37 14.44
N ASP A 294 -0.96 3.61 14.71
CA ASP A 294 -0.60 4.33 15.94
C ASP A 294 -1.66 4.25 17.02
N VAL A 295 -2.71 3.46 16.80
CA VAL A 295 -3.77 3.23 17.79
C VAL A 295 -3.19 2.50 18.99
N GLU A 296 -3.46 3.05 20.17
CA GLU A 296 -3.15 2.46 21.46
C GLU A 296 -4.46 2.04 22.13
N ASN A 297 -4.71 0.74 22.15
CA ASN A 297 -5.98 0.18 22.61
C ASN A 297 -6.06 0.05 24.14
N ILE A 298 -7.28 0.18 24.66
CA ILE A 298 -7.64 -0.12 26.06
C ILE A 298 -6.77 0.65 27.08
N LYS A 299 -6.60 1.95 26.84
CA LYS A 299 -5.92 2.84 27.79
C LYS A 299 -6.90 3.35 28.85
N PRO A 300 -6.55 3.28 30.15
CA PRO A 300 -7.37 3.86 31.18
C PRO A 300 -7.31 5.38 31.11
N TYR A 301 -8.42 6.04 31.43
CA TYR A 301 -8.50 7.49 31.56
C TYR A 301 -9.32 7.92 32.77
N ALA A 302 -9.04 9.13 33.24
CA ALA A 302 -9.77 9.79 34.32
C ALA A 302 -10.17 11.22 33.92
N ILE A 303 -11.24 11.73 34.52
CA ILE A 303 -11.67 13.12 34.33
C ILE A 303 -11.13 13.98 35.46
N SER A 304 -10.37 15.03 35.11
CA SER A 304 -9.74 15.93 36.10
C SER A 304 -9.66 17.35 35.57
N SER A 305 -10.20 18.32 36.32
CA SER A 305 -10.11 19.75 36.05
C SER A 305 -10.47 20.16 34.61
N GLY A 306 -11.56 19.61 34.07
CA GLY A 306 -12.00 19.88 32.70
C GLY A 306 -11.15 19.21 31.61
N ASN A 307 -10.36 18.20 31.96
CA ASN A 307 -9.56 17.43 31.01
C ASN A 307 -9.83 15.93 31.14
N VAL A 308 -9.62 15.22 30.03
CA VAL A 308 -9.47 13.77 29.98
C VAL A 308 -8.00 13.45 30.15
N VAL A 309 -7.63 12.81 31.26
CA VAL A 309 -6.26 12.40 31.57
C VAL A 309 -6.11 10.93 31.19
N VAL A 310 -5.33 10.64 30.16
CA VAL A 310 -5.14 9.28 29.63
C VAL A 310 -3.80 8.72 30.11
N THR A 311 -3.83 7.57 30.76
CA THR A 311 -2.63 6.88 31.23
C THR A 311 -2.01 6.08 30.08
N VAL A 312 -0.91 6.62 29.56
CA VAL A 312 -0.16 6.05 28.44
C VAL A 312 1.23 6.68 28.41
N ASN A 313 2.21 6.01 27.83
CA ASN A 313 3.53 6.61 27.62
C ASN A 313 3.51 7.56 26.42
N PRO A 314 3.47 8.89 26.64
CA PRO A 314 3.27 9.85 25.55
C PRO A 314 4.47 9.92 24.59
N SER A 315 5.67 9.54 25.03
CA SER A 315 6.89 9.59 24.20
C SER A 315 6.92 8.51 23.11
N VAL A 316 6.23 7.39 23.30
CA VAL A 316 6.20 6.27 22.32
C VAL A 316 5.54 6.69 21.01
N LYS A 317 4.51 7.56 21.10
CA LYS A 317 3.71 8.03 19.96
C LYS A 317 3.80 9.54 19.74
N GLU A 318 4.80 10.18 20.35
CA GLU A 318 5.13 11.59 20.21
C GLU A 318 3.97 12.57 20.55
N TYR A 319 3.07 12.21 21.47
CA TYR A 319 2.04 13.16 21.93
C TYR A 319 2.70 14.40 22.51
N ASN A 320 2.23 15.58 22.10
CA ASN A 320 2.83 16.85 22.45
C ASN A 320 1.76 17.94 22.62
N VAL A 321 2.13 19.11 23.12
CA VAL A 321 1.22 20.27 23.24
C VAL A 321 1.47 21.34 22.17
N SER A 322 2.69 21.41 21.63
CA SER A 322 3.18 22.50 20.78
C SER A 322 3.67 22.08 19.40
N THR A 323 3.93 20.78 19.16
CA THR A 323 4.30 20.28 17.83
C THR A 323 3.05 19.96 16.98
N SER A 324 3.27 19.40 15.78
CA SER A 324 2.18 18.96 14.90
C SER A 324 1.41 17.75 15.43
N VAL A 325 1.87 17.07 16.49
CA VAL A 325 1.17 15.93 17.11
C VAL A 325 0.53 16.39 18.43
N ASN A 326 -0.34 17.40 18.33
CA ASN A 326 -0.94 18.08 19.48
C ASN A 326 -2.43 17.82 19.67
N HIS A 327 -2.96 16.80 18.98
CA HIS A 327 -4.32 16.33 19.13
C HIS A 327 -4.33 14.82 19.29
N VAL A 328 -5.41 14.30 19.87
CA VAL A 328 -5.67 12.87 20.05
C VAL A 328 -7.06 12.55 19.53
N TYR A 329 -7.16 11.43 18.81
CA TYR A 329 -8.42 10.82 18.42
C TYR A 329 -8.80 9.74 19.42
N PHE A 330 -10.03 9.80 19.89
CA PHE A 330 -10.62 8.86 20.83
C PHE A 330 -11.57 7.89 20.11
N SER A 331 -11.47 6.61 20.45
CA SER A 331 -12.36 5.58 19.91
C SER A 331 -12.59 4.45 20.91
N ASN A 332 -13.66 3.66 20.74
CA ASN A 332 -14.01 2.51 21.57
C ASN A 332 -14.07 2.86 23.07
N ASP A 333 -14.70 3.99 23.41
CA ASP A 333 -14.95 4.34 24.81
C ASP A 333 -15.95 3.34 25.42
N THR A 334 -15.57 2.79 26.57
CA THR A 334 -16.34 1.77 27.29
C THR A 334 -17.24 2.35 28.37
N ALA A 335 -17.01 3.62 28.76
CA ALA A 335 -17.74 4.26 29.87
C ALA A 335 -18.70 5.36 29.39
N ASN A 336 -18.34 6.11 28.34
CA ASN A 336 -19.19 7.16 27.78
C ASN A 336 -19.28 7.02 26.26
N SER A 337 -20.37 7.44 25.64
CA SER A 337 -20.43 7.51 24.17
C SER A 337 -19.78 8.78 23.62
N TRP A 338 -19.72 9.86 24.42
CA TRP A 338 -19.34 11.19 23.91
C TRP A 338 -17.89 11.28 23.45
N LEU A 339 -16.95 10.57 24.09
CA LEU A 339 -15.55 10.62 23.64
C LEU A 339 -15.34 9.84 22.33
N ASP A 340 -16.20 8.87 22.02
CA ASP A 340 -16.03 8.05 20.83
C ASP A 340 -16.13 8.90 19.56
N GLY A 341 -15.14 8.75 18.68
CA GLY A 341 -15.06 9.51 17.44
C GLY A 341 -14.59 10.96 17.57
N LYS A 342 -14.18 11.43 18.75
CA LYS A 342 -13.76 12.83 18.95
C LYS A 342 -12.25 13.04 18.76
N VAL A 343 -11.90 14.21 18.24
CA VAL A 343 -10.52 14.72 18.19
C VAL A 343 -10.39 15.88 19.17
N LEU A 344 -9.58 15.73 20.22
CA LEU A 344 -9.38 16.76 21.24
C LEU A 344 -7.91 17.21 21.28
N LYS A 345 -7.71 18.46 21.69
CA LYS A 345 -6.37 19.06 21.82
C LYS A 345 -5.68 18.52 23.07
N VAL A 346 -4.44 18.08 22.91
CA VAL A 346 -3.54 17.74 24.03
C VAL A 346 -3.04 19.04 24.66
N VAL A 347 -3.26 19.18 25.97
CA VAL A 347 -2.94 20.41 26.73
C VAL A 347 -1.85 20.20 27.77
N ALA A 348 -1.56 18.96 28.15
CA ALA A 348 -0.43 18.63 29.02
C ALA A 348 0.13 17.25 28.70
N VAL A 349 1.43 17.07 28.89
CA VAL A 349 2.15 15.80 28.77
C VAL A 349 3.04 15.66 30.01
N ASN A 350 2.89 14.57 30.76
CA ASN A 350 3.63 14.35 32.01
C ASN A 350 4.64 13.20 31.85
N GLY A 351 5.79 13.53 31.26
CA GLY A 351 6.88 12.57 31.04
C GLY A 351 6.42 11.35 30.25
N THR A 352 6.61 10.16 30.83
CA THR A 352 6.25 8.86 30.25
C THR A 352 4.97 8.25 30.85
N THR A 353 4.18 9.04 31.60
CA THR A 353 3.09 8.50 32.43
C THR A 353 1.69 8.74 31.86
N ASN A 354 1.42 9.95 31.38
CA ASN A 354 0.11 10.33 30.86
C ASN A 354 0.17 11.61 30.01
N PHE A 355 -0.90 11.84 29.26
CA PHE A 355 -1.22 13.15 28.70
C PHE A 355 -2.64 13.59 29.13
N SER A 356 -2.92 14.89 29.04
CA SER A 356 -4.24 15.46 29.26
C SER A 356 -4.77 16.10 27.98
N ALA A 357 -6.03 15.79 27.64
CA ALA A 357 -6.75 16.41 26.52
C ALA A 357 -7.91 17.27 27.04
N ALA A 358 -8.09 18.46 26.46
CA ALA A 358 -9.08 19.42 26.94
C ALA A 358 -10.51 19.01 26.57
N ILE A 359 -11.40 19.03 27.57
CA ILE A 359 -12.85 18.89 27.35
C ILE A 359 -13.36 20.26 26.85
N PRO A 360 -14.11 20.31 25.73
CA PRO A 360 -14.62 21.56 25.20
C PRO A 360 -15.66 22.17 26.13
N SER A 361 -15.64 23.50 26.22
CA SER A 361 -16.66 24.33 26.87
C SER A 361 -17.25 25.25 25.82
N ASN A 362 -18.44 24.90 25.34
CA ASN A 362 -19.05 25.56 24.19
C ASN A 362 -20.01 26.65 24.64
N THR A 363 -19.96 27.80 23.98
CA THR A 363 -21.02 28.80 24.08
C THR A 363 -22.29 28.25 23.45
N ALA A 364 -23.42 28.47 24.11
CA ALA A 364 -24.74 28.04 23.67
C ALA A 364 -25.79 29.10 23.99
N ALA A 365 -26.99 28.93 23.46
CA ALA A 365 -28.16 29.73 23.80
C ALA A 365 -29.42 28.87 23.64
N TYR A 366 -30.47 29.12 24.43
CA TYR A 366 -31.78 28.49 24.24
C TYR A 366 -32.74 29.37 23.41
N THR A 367 -32.23 30.49 22.92
CA THR A 367 -32.91 31.43 22.04
C THR A 367 -32.23 31.46 20.68
N ARG A 368 -32.99 31.78 19.63
CA ARG A 368 -32.47 32.08 18.28
C ARG A 368 -33.06 33.38 17.77
N SER A 369 -32.33 34.06 16.90
CA SER A 369 -32.78 35.34 16.33
C SER A 369 -33.65 35.14 15.08
N VAL A 370 -34.68 35.98 14.95
CA VAL A 370 -35.41 36.22 13.71
C VAL A 370 -34.62 37.22 12.87
N THR A 371 -34.30 36.85 11.63
CA THR A 371 -33.48 37.67 10.73
C THR A 371 -34.33 38.51 9.78
N SER A 372 -35.47 37.98 9.33
CA SER A 372 -36.47 38.74 8.58
C SER A 372 -37.87 38.17 8.79
N LYS A 373 -38.85 39.06 8.72
CA LYS A 373 -40.25 38.68 8.53
C LYS A 373 -40.52 38.73 7.02
N ASP A 374 -40.94 37.62 6.43
CA ASP A 374 -41.14 37.55 4.98
C ASP A 374 -42.61 37.82 4.62
N SER A 375 -43.56 37.04 5.15
CA SER A 375 -45.00 37.19 4.84
C SER A 375 -45.92 36.61 5.93
N GLY A 376 -47.14 37.14 6.09
CA GLY A 376 -48.12 36.59 7.03
C GLY A 376 -49.31 37.50 7.34
N ASN A 377 -50.40 36.91 7.84
CA ASN A 377 -51.52 37.61 8.45
C ASN A 377 -51.39 37.56 9.99
N ALA A 378 -52.35 38.11 10.74
CA ALA A 378 -52.26 38.15 12.21
C ALA A 378 -52.13 36.77 12.89
N ASN A 379 -52.54 35.68 12.21
CA ASN A 379 -52.64 34.34 12.81
C ASN A 379 -51.62 33.34 12.25
N THR A 380 -50.89 33.67 11.19
CA THR A 380 -49.86 32.83 10.59
C THR A 380 -48.77 33.69 9.96
N ILE A 381 -47.52 33.48 10.40
CA ILE A 381 -46.35 34.20 9.88
C ILE A 381 -45.29 33.22 9.39
N ALA A 382 -44.65 33.58 8.27
CA ALA A 382 -43.41 32.99 7.79
C ALA A 382 -42.26 33.95 8.07
N MET A 383 -41.21 33.42 8.69
CA MET A 383 -40.03 34.17 9.10
C MET A 383 -38.76 33.42 8.72
N THR A 384 -37.72 34.16 8.36
CA THR A 384 -36.38 33.62 8.24
C THR A 384 -35.66 33.75 9.57
N VAL A 385 -34.97 32.70 10.00
CA VAL A 385 -34.30 32.61 11.29
C VAL A 385 -32.81 32.31 11.15
N GLN A 386 -32.04 32.56 12.21
CA GLN A 386 -30.61 32.28 12.26
C GLN A 386 -30.26 30.83 11.87
N ASP A 387 -31.01 29.87 12.39
CA ASP A 387 -30.83 28.44 12.17
C ASP A 387 -32.14 27.68 12.43
N VAL A 388 -32.39 26.62 11.64
CA VAL A 388 -33.59 25.77 11.75
C VAL A 388 -33.32 24.38 12.33
N GLY A 389 -32.10 24.13 12.83
CA GLY A 389 -31.69 22.86 13.40
C GLY A 389 -32.66 22.41 14.50
N LEU A 390 -33.16 21.17 14.38
CA LEU A 390 -34.15 20.57 15.27
C LEU A 390 -35.51 21.28 15.39
N ILE A 391 -35.86 22.22 14.51
CA ILE A 391 -37.24 22.74 14.43
C ILE A 391 -38.04 21.85 13.49
N GLN A 392 -39.23 21.42 13.91
CA GLN A 392 -40.15 20.60 13.09
C GLN A 392 -41.61 21.05 13.29
N ALA A 393 -42.49 20.63 12.39
CA ALA A 393 -43.92 20.85 12.53
C ALA A 393 -44.44 20.26 13.86
N GLY A 394 -45.32 20.98 14.54
CA GLY A 394 -45.85 20.63 15.86
C GLY A 394 -44.99 21.08 17.05
N ASP A 395 -43.78 21.61 16.84
CA ASP A 395 -43.01 22.26 17.91
C ASP A 395 -43.65 23.61 18.30
N GLY A 396 -43.58 23.97 19.57
CA GLY A 396 -43.99 25.27 20.07
C GLY A 396 -42.88 26.32 19.93
N ILE A 397 -43.25 27.57 19.74
CA ILE A 397 -42.32 28.71 19.72
C ILE A 397 -42.82 29.79 20.65
N THR A 398 -41.95 30.30 21.53
CA THR A 398 -42.22 31.49 22.35
C THR A 398 -41.40 32.67 21.83
N PHE A 399 -42.07 33.74 21.44
CA PHE A 399 -41.43 34.97 20.93
C PHE A 399 -41.14 35.95 22.05
N LEU A 400 -39.94 36.54 22.02
CA LEU A 400 -39.48 37.53 22.99
C LEU A 400 -39.08 38.85 22.29
N ASN A 401 -39.28 39.97 22.99
CA ASN A 401 -38.79 41.29 22.56
C ASN A 401 -37.34 41.53 22.99
N SER A 402 -36.80 42.70 22.66
CA SER A 402 -35.44 43.12 23.05
C SER A 402 -35.21 43.19 24.57
N SER A 403 -36.28 43.29 25.37
CA SER A 403 -36.24 43.22 26.83
C SER A 403 -36.44 41.79 27.37
N ASN A 404 -36.46 40.78 26.49
CA ASN A 404 -36.74 39.37 26.79
C ASN A 404 -38.14 39.12 27.39
N ALA A 405 -39.03 40.10 27.27
CA ALA A 405 -40.43 39.95 27.64
C ALA A 405 -41.16 39.17 26.55
N LYS A 406 -41.98 38.22 26.98
CA LYS A 406 -42.80 37.40 26.10
C LYS A 406 -43.78 38.28 25.33
N ILE A 407 -43.72 38.21 24.00
CA ILE A 407 -44.65 38.91 23.09
C ILE A 407 -45.78 37.96 22.71
N ASP A 408 -45.47 36.69 22.42
CA ASP A 408 -46.45 35.76 21.85
C ASP A 408 -45.99 34.29 21.93
N ASN A 409 -46.90 33.34 21.63
CA ASN A 409 -46.54 31.94 21.32
C ASN A 409 -47.16 31.51 19.99
N GLY A 410 -46.49 30.61 19.29
CA GLY A 410 -47.04 29.95 18.12
C GLY A 410 -46.67 28.48 18.07
N ILE A 411 -47.28 27.76 17.12
CA ILE A 411 -46.94 26.38 16.81
C ILE A 411 -46.38 26.32 15.39
N VAL A 412 -45.28 25.63 15.21
CA VAL A 412 -44.62 25.45 13.91
C VAL A 412 -45.50 24.59 13.00
N GLN A 413 -45.79 25.09 11.81
CA GLN A 413 -46.54 24.38 10.78
C GLN A 413 -45.63 23.75 9.73
N SER A 414 -44.55 24.45 9.36
CA SER A 414 -43.60 23.97 8.35
C SER A 414 -42.24 24.63 8.50
N VAL A 415 -41.21 23.92 8.05
CA VAL A 415 -39.81 24.38 8.05
C VAL A 415 -39.21 24.12 6.67
N ILE A 416 -38.56 25.13 6.09
CA ILE A 416 -37.84 25.02 4.81
C ILE A 416 -36.35 25.25 5.09
N VAL A 417 -35.56 24.18 5.02
CA VAL A 417 -34.14 24.20 5.42
C VAL A 417 -33.30 25.10 4.51
N ALA A 418 -33.52 25.04 3.19
CA ALA A 418 -32.71 25.78 2.21
C ALA A 418 -32.79 27.31 2.40
N SER A 419 -33.96 27.84 2.75
CA SER A 419 -34.18 29.25 3.02
C SER A 419 -34.16 29.61 4.50
N LYS A 420 -33.93 28.65 5.41
CA LYS A 420 -34.07 28.81 6.86
C LYS A 420 -35.41 29.42 7.28
N SER A 421 -36.47 29.10 6.54
CA SER A 421 -37.81 29.66 6.77
C SER A 421 -38.60 28.77 7.73
N VAL A 422 -39.25 29.39 8.71
CA VAL A 422 -40.15 28.74 9.66
C VAL A 422 -41.51 29.42 9.57
N THR A 423 -42.57 28.63 9.40
CA THR A 423 -43.95 29.13 9.42
C THR A 423 -44.61 28.71 10.73
N VAL A 424 -45.20 29.67 11.45
CA VAL A 424 -45.90 29.43 12.73
C VAL A 424 -47.34 29.92 12.67
N ASN A 425 -48.25 29.24 13.37
CA ASN A 425 -49.63 29.64 13.57
C ASN A 425 -49.93 30.00 15.04
N SER A 426 -51.17 30.40 15.33
CA SER A 426 -51.72 30.58 16.70
C SER A 426 -51.14 31.76 17.49
N LEU A 427 -50.73 32.82 16.78
CA LEU A 427 -50.27 34.08 17.38
C LEU A 427 -51.44 34.90 17.96
N THR A 428 -51.19 35.59 19.06
CA THR A 428 -52.13 36.51 19.70
C THR A 428 -52.23 37.79 18.85
N SER A 429 -53.46 38.29 18.62
CA SER A 429 -53.70 39.48 17.80
C SER A 429 -52.94 40.71 18.34
N GLY A 430 -51.89 41.16 17.63
CA GLY A 430 -51.14 42.38 17.96
C GLY A 430 -49.62 42.20 18.16
N GLY A 431 -49.08 40.97 18.14
CA GLY A 431 -47.63 40.73 18.25
C GLY A 431 -46.86 41.07 16.97
N SER A 432 -46.01 42.11 17.00
CA SER A 432 -45.11 42.42 15.87
C SER A 432 -43.80 41.62 15.99
N VAL A 433 -43.75 40.45 15.33
CA VAL A 433 -42.51 39.67 15.14
C VAL A 433 -41.75 40.20 13.92
N GLY A 434 -40.47 40.56 14.09
CA GLY A 434 -39.59 41.08 13.04
C GLY A 434 -38.11 40.88 13.36
N THR A 435 -37.24 41.48 12.55
CA THR A 435 -35.78 41.40 12.72
C THR A 435 -35.37 41.87 14.11
N GLY A 436 -34.54 41.07 14.79
CA GLY A 436 -34.04 41.39 16.14
C GLY A 436 -34.90 40.83 17.28
N ASN A 437 -36.09 40.29 16.99
CA ASN A 437 -36.78 39.42 17.94
C ASN A 437 -36.03 38.10 18.11
N VAL A 438 -36.12 37.52 19.30
CA VAL A 438 -35.61 36.17 19.56
C VAL A 438 -36.76 35.24 19.92
N PHE A 439 -36.53 33.95 19.77
CA PHE A 439 -37.52 32.95 20.10
C PHE A 439 -36.89 31.71 20.74
N ILE A 440 -37.68 31.04 21.58
CA ILE A 440 -37.36 29.75 22.18
C ILE A 440 -38.16 28.69 21.44
N THR A 441 -37.52 27.57 21.08
CA THR A 441 -38.20 26.42 20.46
C THR A 441 -38.45 25.33 21.51
N HIS A 442 -39.68 24.85 21.54
CA HIS A 442 -40.21 23.86 22.47
C HIS A 442 -40.61 22.59 21.72
N LYS A 443 -39.85 21.51 21.91
CA LYS A 443 -40.12 20.25 21.24
C LYS A 443 -41.49 19.70 21.64
N ALA A 444 -42.27 19.28 20.64
CA ALA A 444 -43.63 18.77 20.83
C ALA A 444 -44.54 19.72 21.63
N ASN A 445 -44.31 21.04 21.49
CA ASN A 445 -45.04 22.09 22.19
C ASN A 445 -45.02 21.98 23.73
N ASN A 446 -43.98 21.35 24.29
CA ASN A 446 -43.77 21.27 25.74
C ASN A 446 -42.76 22.34 26.18
N THR A 447 -43.20 23.31 26.99
CA THR A 447 -42.38 24.45 27.44
C THR A 447 -41.18 24.08 28.31
N SER A 448 -41.07 22.83 28.76
CA SER A 448 -39.90 22.29 29.45
C SER A 448 -38.97 21.50 28.53
N ASN A 449 -39.35 21.20 27.29
CA ASN A 449 -38.50 20.48 26.34
C ASN A 449 -37.88 21.47 25.35
N VAL A 450 -36.73 22.03 25.72
CA VAL A 450 -36.16 23.21 25.09
C VAL A 450 -35.07 22.81 24.10
N VAL A 451 -35.07 23.44 22.92
CA VAL A 451 -33.96 23.33 21.97
C VAL A 451 -32.88 24.33 22.31
N VAL A 452 -31.68 23.83 22.60
CA VAL A 452 -30.45 24.59 22.81
C VAL A 452 -29.69 24.67 21.50
N PHE A 453 -29.33 25.88 21.09
CA PHE A 453 -28.46 26.17 19.96
C PHE A 453 -27.01 26.28 20.43
N SER A 454 -26.12 25.52 19.80
CA SER A 454 -24.68 25.58 20.03
C SER A 454 -23.98 25.04 18.79
N VAL A 455 -23.17 25.87 18.13
CA VAL A 455 -22.55 25.49 16.85
C VAL A 455 -21.54 24.37 17.06
N ASN A 456 -21.66 23.28 16.29
CA ASN A 456 -20.76 22.12 16.34
C ASN A 456 -20.52 21.57 17.75
N HIS A 457 -21.59 21.46 18.56
CA HIS A 457 -21.48 21.05 19.95
C HIS A 457 -20.97 19.61 20.16
N GLY A 458 -21.06 18.77 19.12
CA GLY A 458 -20.50 17.42 19.11
C GLY A 458 -21.21 16.41 19.99
N PHE A 459 -22.49 16.66 20.32
CA PHE A 459 -23.32 15.73 21.10
C PHE A 459 -24.23 14.92 20.21
N ASP A 460 -24.47 13.68 20.60
CA ASP A 460 -25.42 12.75 20.00
C ASP A 460 -26.64 12.55 20.93
N LYS A 461 -27.66 11.84 20.41
CA LYS A 461 -28.85 11.52 21.18
C LYS A 461 -28.50 10.56 22.34
N ALA A 462 -29.17 10.75 23.48
CA ALA A 462 -28.99 9.99 24.72
C ALA A 462 -27.70 10.26 25.50
N GLU A 463 -26.89 11.21 25.05
CA GLU A 463 -25.73 11.69 25.80
C GLU A 463 -26.13 12.67 26.90
N ASN A 464 -25.27 12.84 27.90
CA ASN A 464 -25.50 13.77 28.99
C ASN A 464 -24.67 15.04 28.82
N VAL A 465 -25.33 16.17 29.05
CA VAL A 465 -24.73 17.51 28.96
C VAL A 465 -24.95 18.26 30.26
N ASN A 466 -23.91 18.96 30.70
CA ASN A 466 -24.01 19.97 31.74
C ASN A 466 -24.29 21.32 31.06
N VAL A 467 -25.36 21.99 31.47
CA VAL A 467 -25.79 23.27 30.91
C VAL A 467 -25.80 24.32 32.01
N ALA A 468 -24.90 25.30 31.91
CA ALA A 468 -24.76 26.40 32.85
C ALA A 468 -25.28 27.72 32.26
N GLY A 469 -25.72 28.66 33.10
CA GLY A 469 -26.12 30.03 32.70
C GLY A 469 -27.60 30.39 32.93
N ASN A 470 -28.45 29.42 33.30
CA ASN A 470 -29.85 29.67 33.68
C ASN A 470 -30.34 28.60 34.67
N GLY A 471 -31.05 29.01 35.74
CA GLY A 471 -31.47 28.13 36.83
C GLY A 471 -32.53 27.08 36.49
N SER A 472 -33.14 27.15 35.30
CA SER A 472 -34.08 26.12 34.81
C SER A 472 -33.35 24.89 34.25
N PHE A 473 -32.08 25.07 33.87
CA PHE A 473 -31.21 24.00 33.40
C PHE A 473 -30.47 23.39 34.59
N SER A 474 -30.22 22.08 34.51
CA SER A 474 -29.59 21.31 35.58
C SER A 474 -28.17 20.91 35.21
N ALA A 475 -27.37 20.56 36.21
CA ALA A 475 -25.97 20.17 36.03
C ALA A 475 -25.78 18.86 35.24
N SER A 476 -26.84 18.07 35.05
CA SER A 476 -26.85 16.87 34.20
C SER A 476 -28.20 16.72 33.53
N MET A 477 -28.20 16.75 32.20
CA MET A 477 -29.40 16.65 31.39
C MET A 477 -29.16 15.67 30.25
N ALA A 478 -30.09 14.73 30.05
CA ALA A 478 -30.06 13.82 28.93
C ALA A 478 -30.53 14.53 27.65
N ILE A 479 -29.79 14.34 26.56
CA ILE A 479 -30.12 14.88 25.25
C ILE A 479 -31.19 14.01 24.61
N THR A 480 -32.35 14.63 24.34
CA THR A 480 -33.51 13.94 23.76
C THR A 480 -33.45 13.88 22.24
N SER A 481 -32.74 14.81 21.59
CA SER A 481 -32.46 14.86 20.15
C SER A 481 -31.26 15.76 19.88
N ALA A 482 -30.49 15.50 18.82
CA ALA A 482 -29.30 16.28 18.44
C ALA A 482 -29.20 16.49 16.93
N SER A 483 -28.56 17.58 16.53
CA SER A 483 -28.15 17.95 15.18
C SER A 483 -26.74 18.55 15.25
N ALA A 484 -26.16 19.02 14.14
CA ALA A 484 -24.82 19.61 14.18
C ALA A 484 -24.73 20.88 15.07
N ASN A 485 -25.79 21.70 15.09
CA ASN A 485 -25.78 23.02 15.72
C ASN A 485 -26.81 23.19 16.83
N ALA A 486 -27.51 22.13 17.20
CA ALA A 486 -28.56 22.19 18.20
C ALA A 486 -28.89 20.83 18.78
N PHE A 487 -29.27 20.82 20.04
CA PHE A 487 -29.78 19.65 20.74
C PHE A 487 -30.97 20.04 21.63
N SER A 488 -31.82 19.09 22.01
CA SER A 488 -32.94 19.33 22.93
C SER A 488 -32.73 18.65 24.27
N VAL A 489 -33.15 19.31 25.34
CA VAL A 489 -33.10 18.81 26.72
C VAL A 489 -34.41 19.12 27.44
N THR A 490 -34.72 18.33 28.48
CA THR A 490 -35.89 18.59 29.33
C THR A 490 -35.46 19.29 30.62
N THR A 491 -35.91 20.54 30.80
CA THR A 491 -35.65 21.38 31.98
C THR A 491 -36.57 21.02 33.14
N SER A 492 -36.18 21.40 34.37
CA SER A 492 -36.96 21.13 35.59
C SER A 492 -38.22 21.98 35.71
N SER A 493 -38.31 23.07 34.94
CA SER A 493 -39.41 24.02 34.89
C SER A 493 -39.58 24.58 33.48
N ALA A 494 -40.71 25.22 33.19
CA ALA A 494 -41.00 25.79 31.89
C ALA A 494 -40.07 26.99 31.58
N VAL A 495 -39.50 27.03 30.38
CA VAL A 495 -38.62 28.12 29.93
C VAL A 495 -39.35 29.01 28.94
N THR A 496 -40.07 30.02 29.43
CA THR A 496 -40.91 30.89 28.58
C THR A 496 -40.42 32.34 28.49
N SER A 497 -39.29 32.65 29.10
CA SER A 497 -38.72 34.00 29.18
C SER A 497 -37.22 33.95 29.44
N GLY A 498 -36.52 35.04 29.12
CA GLY A 498 -35.07 35.16 29.29
C GLY A 498 -34.28 34.93 28.00
N ASN A 499 -33.10 35.54 27.93
CA ASN A 499 -32.16 35.43 26.81
C ASN A 499 -30.73 35.47 27.36
N ASN A 500 -30.35 34.43 28.09
CA ASN A 500 -29.02 34.31 28.65
C ASN A 500 -28.17 33.44 27.73
N GLY A 501 -26.90 33.82 27.57
CA GLY A 501 -25.89 32.90 27.08
C GLY A 501 -25.78 31.70 28.02
N LEU A 502 -25.69 30.51 27.43
CA LEU A 502 -25.42 29.26 28.11
C LEU A 502 -23.97 28.84 27.86
N THR A 503 -23.47 27.99 28.73
CA THR A 503 -22.23 27.24 28.51
C THR A 503 -22.54 25.76 28.64
N VAL A 504 -22.08 24.96 27.68
CA VAL A 504 -22.36 23.52 27.64
C VAL A 504 -21.06 22.73 27.61
N THR A 505 -20.98 21.73 28.49
CA THR A 505 -19.84 20.81 28.61
C THR A 505 -20.36 19.38 28.67
N PRO A 506 -19.69 18.40 28.05
CA PRO A 506 -20.09 17.01 28.18
C PRO A 506 -19.87 16.51 29.61
N ILE A 507 -20.70 15.57 30.01
CA ILE A 507 -20.57 14.86 31.29
C ILE A 507 -19.92 13.53 31.02
N LEU A 508 -18.75 13.32 31.61
CA LEU A 508 -17.92 12.14 31.38
C LEU A 508 -17.60 11.47 32.71
N THR A 509 -17.56 10.14 32.72
CA THR A 509 -17.01 9.31 33.80
C THR A 509 -15.71 8.65 33.40
N SER A 510 -14.87 8.26 34.35
CA SER A 510 -13.62 7.53 34.06
C SER A 510 -13.88 6.15 33.45
N GLY A 511 -12.94 5.64 32.64
CA GLY A 511 -13.10 4.35 31.95
C GLY A 511 -11.87 3.91 31.16
N ASN A 512 -12.08 3.04 30.17
CA ASN A 512 -11.08 2.63 29.19
C ASN A 512 -11.46 3.09 27.78
N ILE A 513 -10.43 3.45 26.99
CA ILE A 513 -10.60 4.00 25.65
C ILE A 513 -9.41 3.64 24.74
N SER A 514 -9.61 3.63 23.43
CA SER A 514 -8.53 3.61 22.45
C SER A 514 -8.14 5.03 22.06
N VAL A 515 -6.84 5.34 22.07
CA VAL A 515 -6.31 6.66 21.69
C VAL A 515 -5.38 6.55 20.50
N THR A 516 -5.43 7.53 19.60
CA THR A 516 -4.53 7.61 18.44
C THR A 516 -3.97 9.03 18.32
N PRO A 517 -2.65 9.22 18.15
CA PRO A 517 -2.09 10.54 17.91
C PRO A 517 -2.62 11.13 16.59
N VAL A 518 -2.96 12.42 16.61
CA VAL A 518 -3.45 13.15 15.45
C VAL A 518 -2.41 14.18 15.03
N ILE A 519 -1.94 14.03 13.80
CA ILE A 519 -1.14 15.04 13.11
C ILE A 519 -2.06 16.16 12.65
N THR A 520 -1.66 17.38 13.00
CA THR A 520 -2.39 18.61 12.75
C THR A 520 -1.56 19.50 11.84
N ALA A 521 -2.09 19.80 10.67
CA ALA A 521 -1.59 20.89 9.83
C ALA A 521 -2.51 22.11 10.04
N ASN A 522 -1.97 23.18 10.63
CA ASN A 522 -2.71 24.44 10.74
C ASN A 522 -2.66 25.18 9.40
N LEU A 523 -3.85 25.29 8.78
CA LEU A 523 -4.08 25.94 7.50
C LEU A 523 -4.93 27.22 7.65
N SER A 524 -5.23 27.64 8.90
CA SER A 524 -6.21 28.70 9.16
C SER A 524 -5.83 30.07 8.60
N ASN A 525 -4.55 30.27 8.30
CA ASN A 525 -4.02 31.48 7.69
C ASN A 525 -3.96 31.42 6.15
N ILE A 526 -4.48 30.36 5.52
CA ILE A 526 -4.52 30.18 4.07
C ILE A 526 -5.97 30.38 3.59
N ALA A 527 -6.17 31.36 2.73
CA ALA A 527 -7.41 31.56 1.97
C ALA A 527 -7.25 30.98 0.57
N ILE A 528 -8.13 30.06 0.16
CA ILE A 528 -8.05 29.44 -1.16
C ILE A 528 -8.73 30.34 -2.19
N ALA A 529 -8.01 31.34 -2.70
CA ALA A 529 -8.53 32.23 -3.73
C ALA A 529 -8.19 31.77 -5.17
N ASN A 530 -7.21 30.88 -5.33
CA ASN A 530 -6.70 30.42 -6.62
C ASN A 530 -5.86 29.13 -6.47
N SER A 531 -5.36 28.59 -7.59
CA SER A 531 -4.52 27.38 -7.64
C SER A 531 -3.14 27.53 -6.96
N THR A 532 -2.61 28.75 -6.86
CA THR A 532 -1.36 29.03 -6.13
C THR A 532 -1.57 28.81 -4.63
N ALA A 533 -2.72 29.25 -4.09
CA ALA A 533 -3.09 29.02 -2.69
C ALA A 533 -3.27 27.53 -2.37
N VAL A 534 -3.80 26.73 -3.31
CA VAL A 534 -3.82 25.26 -3.20
C VAL A 534 -2.40 24.70 -3.08
N GLY A 535 -1.45 25.24 -3.85
CA GLY A 535 -0.03 24.90 -3.72
C GLY A 535 0.54 25.23 -2.33
N SER A 536 0.17 26.37 -1.73
CA SER A 536 0.58 26.73 -0.37
C SER A 536 0.08 25.73 0.68
N VAL A 537 -1.13 25.18 0.51
CA VAL A 537 -1.65 24.10 1.37
C VAL A 537 -0.78 22.85 1.26
N VAL A 538 -0.47 22.43 0.03
CA VAL A 538 0.40 21.28 -0.24
C VAL A 538 1.76 21.45 0.43
N THR A 539 2.41 22.60 0.25
CA THR A 539 3.69 22.92 0.88
C THR A 539 3.60 22.88 2.40
N ARG A 540 2.55 23.47 3.00
CA ARG A 540 2.39 23.51 4.46
C ARG A 540 2.25 22.11 5.06
N VAL A 541 1.48 21.23 4.45
CA VAL A 541 1.30 19.85 4.92
C VAL A 541 2.58 19.05 4.77
N ASN A 542 3.25 19.15 3.62
CA ASN A 542 4.47 18.36 3.35
C ASN A 542 5.68 18.84 4.18
N ASN A 543 5.74 20.13 4.54
CA ASN A 543 6.77 20.68 5.43
C ASN A 543 6.67 20.22 6.89
N LEU A 544 5.61 19.48 7.27
CA LEU A 544 5.55 18.86 8.58
C LEU A 544 6.64 17.80 8.78
N ASN A 545 7.25 17.28 7.71
CA ASN A 545 8.24 16.21 7.74
C ASN A 545 7.75 15.00 8.54
N LYS A 546 6.50 14.60 8.28
CA LYS A 546 5.83 13.44 8.88
C LYS A 546 5.30 12.53 7.77
N TRP A 547 4.63 11.46 8.16
CA TRP A 547 4.10 10.47 7.21
C TRP A 547 3.07 10.98 6.19
N PRO A 548 2.22 12.03 6.39
CA PRO A 548 1.28 12.38 5.35
C PRO A 548 1.99 13.12 4.22
N LYS A 549 1.67 12.75 2.98
CA LYS A 549 2.05 13.46 1.76
C LYS A 549 0.78 13.90 1.06
N LEU A 550 0.60 15.21 0.95
CA LEU A 550 -0.48 15.81 0.18
C LEU A 550 0.04 16.14 -1.21
N ASN A 551 -0.72 15.81 -2.25
CA ASN A 551 -0.34 16.06 -3.64
C ASN A 551 -1.53 16.66 -4.40
N LYS A 552 -1.22 17.42 -5.45
CA LYS A 552 -2.18 17.72 -6.51
C LYS A 552 -2.44 16.48 -7.34
N VAL A 553 -3.69 16.29 -7.77
CA VAL A 553 -4.02 15.27 -8.77
C VAL A 553 -3.32 15.65 -10.09
N PRO A 554 -2.64 14.72 -10.79
CA PRO A 554 -1.96 15.03 -12.04
C PRO A 554 -2.90 15.67 -13.06
N ASN A 555 -2.46 16.79 -13.67
CA ASN A 555 -3.22 17.63 -14.60
C ASN A 555 -4.40 18.42 -14.00
N TYR A 556 -4.56 18.43 -12.67
CA TYR A 556 -5.57 19.25 -11.99
C TYR A 556 -4.92 20.17 -10.97
N ASP A 557 -5.27 21.45 -11.02
CA ASP A 557 -4.72 22.47 -10.12
C ASP A 557 -5.53 22.71 -8.85
N ASN A 558 -6.78 22.24 -8.84
CA ASN A 558 -7.78 22.44 -7.80
C ASN A 558 -8.30 21.12 -7.20
N GLN A 559 -7.57 20.02 -7.38
CA GLN A 559 -7.90 18.73 -6.81
C GLN A 559 -6.69 18.19 -6.05
N LEU A 560 -6.96 17.62 -4.88
CA LEU A 560 -5.93 17.10 -3.99
C LEU A 560 -6.18 15.63 -3.68
N TYR A 561 -5.11 14.92 -3.36
CA TYR A 561 -5.19 13.62 -2.71
C TYR A 561 -4.11 13.49 -1.65
N LEU A 562 -4.43 12.76 -0.58
CA LEU A 562 -3.52 12.47 0.51
C LEU A 562 -3.11 11.00 0.48
N THR A 563 -1.84 10.76 0.72
CA THR A 563 -1.21 9.44 0.80
C THR A 563 -0.10 9.47 1.85
N HIS A 564 0.62 8.36 2.02
CA HIS A 564 1.82 8.34 2.84
C HIS A 564 3.05 8.86 2.07
N ALA A 565 3.99 9.47 2.78
CA ALA A 565 5.23 10.03 2.29
C ALA A 565 6.31 8.95 2.12
N GLU A 566 6.89 8.86 0.92
CA GLU A 566 7.84 7.82 0.50
C GLU A 566 9.09 7.70 1.39
N SER A 567 9.52 8.77 2.06
CA SER A 567 10.66 8.76 2.99
C SER A 567 10.42 7.95 4.28
N PHE A 568 9.16 7.59 4.58
CA PHE A 568 8.77 6.86 5.79
C PHE A 568 8.38 5.40 5.53
N GLN A 569 8.54 4.91 4.29
CA GLN A 569 7.73 3.81 3.78
C GLN A 569 8.53 2.58 3.33
N LYS A 570 8.96 1.69 4.24
CA LYS A 570 9.40 0.31 3.87
C LYS A 570 9.17 -0.79 4.95
N LEU A 571 8.27 -0.59 5.93
CA LEU A 571 7.90 -1.65 6.90
C LEU A 571 6.41 -2.07 6.79
N PRO A 572 6.05 -3.33 7.09
CA PRO A 572 4.67 -3.85 7.03
C PRO A 572 3.61 -3.02 7.78
N ALA A 573 3.96 -2.39 8.90
CA ALA A 573 3.02 -1.63 9.73
C ALA A 573 2.47 -0.36 9.04
N TRP A 574 3.16 0.18 8.04
CA TRP A 574 2.80 1.42 7.34
C TRP A 574 1.71 1.26 6.28
N TYR A 575 1.36 0.02 5.94
CA TYR A 575 0.29 -0.29 4.99
C TYR A 575 -1.10 -0.28 5.63
N ASN A 576 -1.21 -0.22 6.96
CA ASN A 576 -2.50 -0.39 7.64
C ASN A 576 -3.51 0.73 7.34
N GLY A 577 -3.04 1.93 6.98
CA GLY A 577 -3.89 3.04 6.57
C GLY A 577 -3.85 4.25 7.49
N PHE A 578 -4.80 5.16 7.26
CA PHE A 578 -4.95 6.40 8.01
C PHE A 578 -6.41 6.84 8.04
N ARG A 579 -6.70 7.82 8.88
CA ARG A 579 -8.03 8.44 9.01
C ARG A 579 -7.91 9.96 8.88
N LEU A 580 -8.82 10.55 8.12
CA LEU A 580 -9.04 11.99 8.08
C LEU A 580 -10.18 12.36 9.00
N HIS A 581 -10.00 13.43 9.77
CA HIS A 581 -10.99 13.92 10.73
C HIS A 581 -11.44 15.33 10.38
N GLN A 582 -12.70 15.62 10.68
CA GLN A 582 -13.26 16.93 10.42
C GLN A 582 -12.94 17.89 11.58
N ASP A 583 -12.48 19.09 11.25
CA ASP A 583 -12.46 20.22 12.16
C ASP A 583 -13.74 21.08 12.05
N SER A 584 -13.91 22.02 12.96
CA SER A 584 -15.08 22.92 12.99
C SER A 584 -15.18 23.87 11.78
N ALA A 585 -14.09 24.09 11.05
CA ALA A 585 -14.07 24.93 9.85
C ALA A 585 -14.39 24.17 8.55
N PHE A 586 -14.74 22.88 8.61
CA PHE A 586 -15.02 22.05 7.43
C PHE A 586 -13.81 21.89 6.48
N THR A 587 -12.59 21.93 7.01
CA THR A 587 -11.32 21.97 6.24
C THR A 587 -11.17 20.81 5.27
N VAL A 588 -11.38 19.56 5.71
CA VAL A 588 -11.28 18.37 4.83
C VAL A 588 -12.19 18.50 3.60
N HIS A 589 -13.47 18.84 3.80
CA HIS A 589 -14.43 19.03 2.71
C HIS A 589 -14.06 20.21 1.80
N LYS A 590 -13.61 21.33 2.37
CA LYS A 590 -13.16 22.51 1.61
C LYS A 590 -11.94 22.21 0.75
N LEU A 591 -11.11 21.26 1.15
CA LEU A 591 -9.97 20.76 0.37
C LEU A 591 -10.36 19.69 -0.67
N GLY A 592 -11.66 19.41 -0.85
CA GLY A 592 -12.14 18.40 -1.79
C GLY A 592 -11.82 16.96 -1.37
N LEU A 593 -11.49 16.76 -0.08
CA LEU A 593 -11.23 15.46 0.53
C LEU A 593 -12.46 14.99 1.33
N SER A 594 -12.51 13.70 1.65
CA SER A 594 -13.58 13.12 2.46
C SER A 594 -13.08 12.64 3.82
N VAL A 595 -13.90 12.83 4.85
CA VAL A 595 -13.64 12.35 6.21
C VAL A 595 -13.79 10.83 6.24
N GLY A 596 -13.01 10.17 7.08
CA GLY A 596 -13.14 8.72 7.31
C GLY A 596 -11.82 7.97 7.18
N GLU A 597 -11.93 6.65 7.26
CA GLU A 597 -10.79 5.73 7.23
C GLU A 597 -10.43 5.32 5.81
N TYR A 598 -9.12 5.29 5.55
CA TYR A 598 -8.50 4.87 4.31
C TYR A 598 -7.49 3.77 4.64
N SER A 599 -7.81 2.53 4.28
CA SER A 599 -7.04 1.36 4.69
C SER A 599 -6.46 0.64 3.48
N LYS A 600 -5.56 -0.32 3.73
CA LYS A 600 -5.05 -1.20 2.66
C LYS A 600 -6.15 -1.92 1.88
N THR A 601 -7.26 -2.30 2.53
CA THR A 601 -8.30 -3.13 1.93
C THR A 601 -9.22 -2.36 0.98
N ASN A 602 -9.33 -1.03 1.13
CA ASN A 602 -10.28 -0.23 0.36
C ASN A 602 -9.69 1.01 -0.32
N SER A 603 -8.43 1.35 -0.04
CA SER A 603 -7.79 2.57 -0.54
C SER A 603 -6.49 2.31 -1.30
N THR A 604 -6.27 1.08 -1.79
CA THR A 604 -5.11 0.73 -2.62
C THR A 604 -5.55 0.16 -3.98
N ILE A 605 -4.74 0.39 -5.02
CA ILE A 605 -5.01 -0.20 -6.35
C ILE A 605 -4.79 -1.72 -6.29
N LYS A 606 -3.85 -2.19 -5.46
CA LYS A 606 -3.62 -3.62 -5.25
C LYS A 606 -4.86 -4.35 -4.74
N ALA A 607 -5.53 -3.82 -3.71
CA ALA A 607 -6.76 -4.44 -3.21
C ALA A 607 -7.84 -4.54 -4.29
N LYS A 608 -8.07 -3.46 -5.07
CA LYS A 608 -8.99 -3.49 -6.21
C LYS A 608 -8.57 -4.48 -7.30
N LEU A 609 -7.27 -4.60 -7.56
CA LEU A 609 -6.74 -5.55 -8.56
C LEU A 609 -6.97 -6.99 -8.10
N GLU A 610 -6.80 -7.27 -6.81
CA GLU A 610 -7.07 -8.58 -6.23
C GLU A 610 -8.55 -8.93 -6.28
N ASP A 611 -9.44 -7.98 -5.98
CA ASP A 611 -10.89 -8.16 -6.15
C ASP A 611 -11.25 -8.45 -7.61
N TRP A 612 -10.64 -7.73 -8.55
CA TRP A 612 -10.84 -7.97 -9.99
C TRP A 612 -10.30 -9.33 -10.44
N LEU A 613 -9.08 -9.71 -10.03
CA LEU A 613 -8.48 -11.01 -10.33
C LEU A 613 -9.32 -12.17 -9.76
N PHE A 614 -9.91 -11.96 -8.59
CA PHE A 614 -10.84 -12.92 -7.99
C PHE A 614 -12.10 -13.08 -8.84
N GLY A 615 -12.74 -11.98 -9.22
CA GLY A 615 -13.86 -12.01 -10.17
C GLY A 615 -13.48 -12.73 -11.48
N ALA A 616 -12.34 -12.38 -12.05
CA ALA A 616 -11.80 -12.96 -13.27
C ALA A 616 -11.52 -14.47 -13.16
N LEU A 617 -11.09 -14.97 -12.00
CA LEU A 617 -10.91 -16.41 -11.77
C LEU A 617 -12.24 -17.16 -11.63
N ASN A 618 -13.27 -16.54 -11.05
CA ASN A 618 -14.57 -17.18 -10.88
C ASN A 618 -15.45 -17.10 -12.12
N GLU A 619 -15.24 -16.10 -12.98
CA GLU A 619 -16.03 -15.92 -14.19
C GLU A 619 -15.78 -17.05 -15.21
N PRO A 620 -16.76 -17.92 -15.51
CA PRO A 620 -16.57 -19.09 -16.37
C PRO A 620 -16.18 -18.77 -17.81
N ARG A 621 -16.45 -17.54 -18.28
CA ARG A 621 -16.12 -17.10 -19.65
C ARG A 621 -14.80 -16.34 -19.74
N PHE A 622 -14.23 -15.94 -18.60
CA PHE A 622 -12.92 -15.29 -18.55
C PHE A 622 -11.82 -16.34 -18.37
N ASN A 623 -11.26 -16.81 -19.48
CA ASN A 623 -10.35 -17.95 -19.51
C ASN A 623 -8.85 -17.55 -19.59
N TYR A 624 -8.48 -16.31 -19.26
CA TYR A 624 -7.06 -15.87 -19.28
C TYR A 624 -6.19 -16.50 -18.19
N PHE A 625 -6.70 -16.61 -16.97
CA PHE A 625 -5.93 -17.10 -15.82
C PHE A 625 -6.25 -18.58 -15.57
N LYS A 626 -5.21 -19.39 -15.36
CA LYS A 626 -5.33 -20.74 -14.79
C LYS A 626 -5.26 -20.69 -13.27
N ASN A 627 -4.24 -20.01 -12.74
CA ASN A 627 -4.05 -19.76 -11.30
C ASN A 627 -3.47 -18.37 -11.05
N VAL A 628 -3.78 -17.78 -9.90
CA VAL A 628 -3.18 -16.53 -9.39
C VAL A 628 -2.58 -16.78 -8.01
N PHE A 629 -1.42 -16.19 -7.77
CA PHE A 629 -0.65 -16.33 -6.54
C PHE A 629 -0.22 -14.97 -6.00
N ILE A 630 -0.21 -14.85 -4.67
CA ILE A 630 0.27 -13.67 -3.96
C ILE A 630 1.52 -13.99 -3.13
N GLY A 631 2.43 -13.04 -2.98
CA GLY A 631 3.65 -13.24 -2.21
C GLY A 631 3.42 -13.15 -0.69
N GLY A 632 4.25 -13.85 0.09
CA GLY A 632 4.38 -13.61 1.55
C GLY A 632 3.62 -14.54 2.51
N GLY A 633 3.07 -15.67 2.06
CA GLY A 633 2.41 -16.64 2.95
C GLY A 633 1.07 -16.17 3.54
N ALA A 634 0.51 -16.90 4.52
CA ALA A 634 -0.79 -16.59 5.15
C ALA A 634 -0.84 -15.24 5.90
N THR A 635 0.31 -14.59 6.08
CA THR A 635 0.49 -13.25 6.64
C THR A 635 0.60 -12.16 5.56
N GLY A 636 0.47 -12.53 4.28
CA GLY A 636 0.38 -11.62 3.16
C GLY A 636 -0.56 -10.48 3.51
N VAL A 637 -0.08 -9.24 3.36
CA VAL A 637 -0.73 -8.01 3.84
C VAL A 637 -2.14 -7.80 3.26
N PHE A 638 -2.58 -8.67 2.35
CA PHE A 638 -3.85 -8.67 1.65
C PHE A 638 -4.50 -10.07 1.71
N SER A 639 -4.74 -10.58 2.92
CA SER A 639 -5.77 -11.58 3.14
C SER A 639 -7.12 -10.90 2.89
N ASN A 640 -7.86 -11.37 1.88
CA ASN A 640 -9.25 -11.01 1.69
C ASN A 640 -10.05 -11.52 2.90
N SER A 641 -10.11 -10.72 3.96
CA SER A 641 -11.09 -10.88 5.02
C SER A 641 -12.38 -10.18 4.57
N THR A 642 -13.13 -10.86 3.71
CA THR A 642 -14.57 -10.66 3.46
C THR A 642 -14.96 -9.45 2.61
N ILE A 643 -15.28 -9.70 1.33
CA ILE A 643 -16.35 -8.99 0.62
C ILE A 643 -17.37 -10.05 0.18
N GLY A 644 -18.58 -10.02 0.77
CA GLY A 644 -19.73 -10.83 0.34
C GLY A 644 -19.60 -12.34 0.50
N ASN A 645 -19.87 -12.88 1.70
CA ASN A 645 -20.26 -14.28 1.98
C ASN A 645 -19.55 -15.43 1.20
N SER A 646 -18.28 -15.28 0.83
CA SER A 646 -17.50 -16.35 0.20
C SER A 646 -16.02 -16.19 0.55
N SER A 647 -15.53 -17.10 1.39
CA SER A 647 -14.13 -17.18 1.82
C SER A 647 -13.29 -17.78 0.70
N VAL A 648 -12.54 -16.98 -0.06
CA VAL A 648 -11.62 -17.52 -1.06
C VAL A 648 -10.27 -16.81 -0.99
N SER A 649 -9.21 -17.62 -0.86
CA SER A 649 -7.82 -17.19 -0.74
C SER A 649 -7.03 -17.54 -2.00
N PHE A 650 -6.23 -16.61 -2.53
CA PHE A 650 -5.19 -16.96 -3.49
C PHE A 650 -4.14 -17.86 -2.82
N THR A 651 -3.57 -18.79 -3.59
CA THR A 651 -2.42 -19.57 -3.12
C THR A 651 -1.21 -18.65 -2.97
N ASN A 652 -0.39 -18.89 -1.96
CA ASN A 652 0.83 -18.10 -1.76
C ASN A 652 1.99 -18.63 -2.59
N TYR A 653 2.90 -17.75 -3.01
CA TYR A 653 4.22 -18.14 -3.49
C TYR A 653 5.32 -17.50 -2.62
N SER A 654 6.46 -18.18 -2.57
CA SER A 654 7.68 -17.69 -1.94
C SER A 654 8.82 -17.72 -2.94
N LEU A 655 9.72 -16.74 -2.85
CA LEU A 655 10.97 -16.79 -3.60
C LEU A 655 11.96 -17.68 -2.84
N THR A 656 12.51 -18.69 -3.51
CA THR A 656 13.60 -19.50 -2.96
C THR A 656 14.88 -18.67 -3.05
N ILE A 657 15.39 -18.24 -1.89
CA ILE A 657 16.59 -17.41 -1.78
C ILE A 657 17.63 -18.20 -0.99
N ASP A 658 18.80 -18.35 -1.61
CA ASP A 658 20.03 -18.76 -0.94
C ASP A 658 20.78 -17.50 -0.50
N GLU A 659 20.78 -17.23 0.81
CA GLU A 659 21.42 -16.04 1.37
C GLU A 659 22.95 -16.15 1.38
N ASP A 660 23.51 -17.36 1.31
CA ASP A 660 24.95 -17.59 1.31
C ASP A 660 25.56 -17.38 -0.07
N LEU A 661 24.93 -17.96 -1.08
CA LEU A 661 25.32 -17.83 -2.48
C LEU A 661 24.85 -16.51 -3.09
N LYS A 662 23.97 -15.77 -2.40
CA LYS A 662 23.31 -14.57 -2.94
C LYS A 662 22.58 -14.89 -4.24
N GLU A 663 21.80 -15.96 -4.21
CA GLU A 663 21.08 -16.48 -5.37
C GLU A 663 19.59 -16.65 -5.11
N ALA A 664 18.78 -16.47 -6.14
CA ALA A 664 17.35 -16.77 -6.16
C ALA A 664 17.06 -17.77 -7.29
N THR A 665 16.37 -18.86 -6.96
CA THR A 665 16.11 -19.97 -7.91
C THR A 665 14.69 -19.91 -8.46
N PHE A 666 14.55 -20.20 -9.75
CA PHE A 666 13.29 -20.19 -10.50
C PHE A 666 13.06 -21.53 -11.23
N GLY A 667 11.86 -21.73 -11.77
CA GLY A 667 11.53 -22.93 -12.54
C GLY A 667 12.13 -22.94 -13.95
N SER A 668 12.39 -21.75 -14.51
CA SER A 668 13.02 -21.56 -15.83
C SER A 668 13.90 -20.30 -15.88
N ARG A 669 14.70 -20.20 -16.92
CA ARG A 669 15.54 -19.03 -17.19
C ARG A 669 14.72 -17.80 -17.51
N GLU A 670 13.67 -17.97 -18.31
CA GLU A 670 12.79 -16.91 -18.73
C GLU A 670 12.01 -16.36 -17.53
N GLU A 671 11.58 -17.24 -16.62
CA GLU A 671 10.99 -16.83 -15.33
C GLU A 671 11.98 -15.99 -14.51
N ALA A 672 13.23 -16.45 -14.37
CA ALA A 672 14.28 -15.69 -13.66
C ALA A 672 14.54 -14.31 -14.29
N ARG A 673 14.56 -14.24 -15.63
CA ARG A 673 14.71 -13.00 -16.39
C ARG A 673 13.54 -12.06 -16.16
N ASP A 674 12.32 -12.54 -16.36
CA ASP A 674 11.12 -11.72 -16.32
C ASP A 674 10.86 -11.21 -14.88
N PHE A 675 11.10 -12.03 -13.86
CA PHE A 675 11.07 -11.61 -12.47
C PHE A 675 12.15 -10.56 -12.17
N SER A 676 13.40 -10.79 -12.59
CA SER A 676 14.49 -9.82 -12.35
C SER A 676 14.20 -8.46 -12.98
N ILE A 677 13.63 -8.43 -14.19
CA ILE A 677 13.22 -7.19 -14.86
C ILE A 677 12.14 -6.48 -14.04
N ILE A 678 11.10 -7.19 -13.61
CA ILE A 678 10.01 -6.60 -12.84
C ILE A 678 10.50 -6.08 -11.49
N ALA A 679 11.28 -6.89 -10.77
CA ALA A 679 11.84 -6.51 -9.48
C ALA A 679 12.68 -5.23 -9.60
N ASN A 680 13.55 -5.15 -10.61
CA ASN A 680 14.38 -3.98 -10.87
C ASN A 680 13.55 -2.75 -11.27
N ASN A 681 12.58 -2.90 -12.17
CA ASN A 681 11.71 -1.79 -12.58
C ASN A 681 10.96 -1.22 -11.37
N VAL A 682 10.32 -2.09 -10.58
CA VAL A 682 9.59 -1.69 -9.37
C VAL A 682 10.52 -1.02 -8.37
N TYR A 683 11.74 -1.55 -8.18
CA TYR A 683 12.76 -0.96 -7.32
C TYR A 683 13.13 0.47 -7.75
N PHE A 684 13.41 0.71 -9.03
CA PHE A 684 13.80 2.03 -9.53
C PHE A 684 12.68 3.06 -9.50
N THR A 685 11.41 2.63 -9.57
CA THR A 685 10.27 3.54 -9.37
C THR A 685 10.04 3.94 -7.91
N SER A 686 10.72 3.29 -6.94
CA SER A 686 10.74 3.77 -5.56
C SER A 686 11.75 4.93 -5.43
N GLN A 687 11.42 6.02 -4.72
CA GLN A 687 12.23 7.25 -4.64
C GLN A 687 13.66 7.15 -4.07
N GLN A 688 14.23 5.95 -3.90
CA GLN A 688 15.66 5.79 -3.63
C GLN A 688 16.57 6.13 -4.82
N SER A 689 16.00 6.42 -6.01
CA SER A 689 16.75 6.89 -7.19
C SER A 689 17.48 8.24 -7.02
N GLY A 690 17.35 8.91 -5.87
CA GLY A 690 18.02 10.20 -5.58
C GLY A 690 19.20 10.12 -4.59
N VAL A 691 19.46 8.96 -3.98
CA VAL A 691 20.59 8.81 -3.06
C VAL A 691 21.82 8.37 -3.86
N SER A 692 22.84 9.23 -3.94
CA SER A 692 24.11 8.96 -4.62
C SER A 692 24.70 7.65 -4.09
N GLY A 693 24.69 6.59 -4.91
CA GLY A 693 25.16 5.24 -4.54
C GLY A 693 24.26 4.07 -4.98
N TYR A 694 22.96 4.32 -5.25
CA TYR A 694 21.97 3.26 -5.55
C TYR A 694 21.62 3.14 -7.04
N ASN A 695 22.61 3.25 -7.94
CA ASN A 695 22.41 3.22 -9.40
C ASN A 695 22.40 1.79 -9.99
N LYS A 696 22.39 0.75 -9.16
CA LYS A 696 22.42 -0.66 -9.58
C LYS A 696 21.08 -1.32 -9.27
N GLY A 697 20.73 -2.32 -10.08
CA GLY A 697 19.52 -3.13 -9.85
C GLY A 697 19.62 -3.96 -8.57
N LEU A 698 18.58 -4.74 -8.28
CA LEU A 698 18.56 -5.71 -7.19
C LEU A 698 19.00 -7.10 -7.63
N LEU A 699 18.58 -7.51 -8.82
CA LEU A 699 18.78 -8.86 -9.36
C LEU A 699 19.33 -8.82 -10.77
N ASN A 700 20.10 -9.85 -11.10
CA ASN A 700 20.57 -10.09 -12.45
C ASN A 700 20.54 -11.58 -12.75
N VAL A 701 20.26 -11.98 -13.98
CA VAL A 701 20.19 -13.39 -14.33
C VAL A 701 21.62 -13.96 -14.34
N LYS A 702 21.82 -15.13 -13.73
CA LYS A 702 23.07 -15.89 -13.83
C LYS A 702 23.15 -16.46 -15.24
N THR A 703 23.86 -15.78 -16.14
CA THR A 703 23.90 -16.16 -17.57
C THR A 703 25.20 -16.83 -18.00
N ASN A 704 26.24 -16.80 -17.18
CA ASN A 704 27.60 -17.21 -17.57
C ASN A 704 28.19 -18.15 -16.51
N ILE A 705 28.94 -19.16 -16.96
CA ILE A 705 29.83 -19.94 -16.09
C ILE A 705 31.06 -19.06 -15.83
N GLU A 706 31.31 -18.73 -14.58
CA GLU A 706 32.51 -18.00 -14.17
C GLU A 706 33.65 -19.01 -13.96
N LEU A 707 34.74 -18.87 -14.72
CA LEU A 707 35.98 -19.62 -14.43
C LEU A 707 36.94 -18.74 -13.65
N LEU A 708 37.22 -19.17 -12.42
CA LEU A 708 38.33 -18.67 -11.62
C LEU A 708 39.63 -19.25 -12.19
N THR A 709 40.49 -18.41 -12.76
CA THR A 709 41.80 -18.86 -13.25
C THR A 709 42.87 -18.75 -12.17
N ARG A 710 43.13 -19.88 -11.49
CA ARG A 710 44.40 -20.47 -10.98
C ARG A 710 44.42 -20.92 -9.50
N ASP A 711 44.84 -22.19 -9.35
CA ASP A 711 45.36 -22.97 -8.21
C ASP A 711 44.49 -23.14 -6.95
N ALA A 712 43.54 -24.09 -7.00
CA ALA A 712 42.73 -24.57 -5.87
C ALA A 712 42.80 -26.09 -5.71
N LEU A 713 44.00 -26.66 -5.82
CA LEU A 713 44.23 -28.06 -5.47
C LEU A 713 45.49 -28.12 -4.60
N GLU A 714 45.27 -28.44 -3.32
CA GLU A 714 46.23 -28.67 -2.24
C GLU A 714 46.32 -27.54 -1.18
N ALA A 715 45.86 -27.90 0.03
CA ALA A 715 45.68 -27.14 1.28
C ALA A 715 44.32 -26.42 1.40
N GLY A 716 43.55 -26.83 2.43
CA GLY A 716 42.16 -26.48 2.69
C GLY A 716 41.79 -25.02 2.40
N GLU A 717 40.69 -24.85 1.66
CA GLU A 717 40.32 -23.55 1.09
C GLU A 717 39.98 -22.50 2.16
N ALA A 718 40.69 -21.38 2.11
CA ALA A 718 40.10 -20.09 2.44
C ALA A 718 39.40 -19.55 1.19
N THR A 719 38.09 -19.35 1.24
CA THR A 719 37.39 -18.63 0.17
C THR A 719 37.75 -17.14 0.29
N THR A 720 38.85 -16.75 -0.34
CA THR A 720 39.20 -15.33 -0.53
C THR A 720 38.58 -14.86 -1.83
N ALA A 721 37.28 -14.57 -1.79
CA ALA A 721 36.68 -13.74 -2.81
C ALA A 721 37.25 -12.32 -2.62
N PHE A 722 38.17 -11.86 -3.47
CA PHE A 722 38.44 -10.43 -3.62
C PHE A 722 37.23 -9.79 -4.32
N ALA A 723 36.09 -9.83 -3.63
CA ALA A 723 34.88 -9.12 -3.96
C ALA A 723 35.14 -7.63 -3.67
N SER A 724 34.79 -6.76 -4.62
CA SER A 724 34.70 -5.32 -4.35
C SER A 724 33.99 -5.07 -3.01
N PRO A 725 34.40 -4.04 -2.22
CA PRO A 725 33.82 -3.78 -0.91
C PRO A 725 32.28 -3.81 -0.93
N GLU A 726 31.69 -4.59 -0.03
CA GLU A 726 30.25 -4.59 0.25
C GLU A 726 29.90 -3.39 1.15
N SER A 727 28.64 -2.99 1.18
CA SER A 727 28.20 -1.85 1.99
C SER A 727 26.88 -2.13 2.70
N ILE A 728 26.79 -1.77 3.97
CA ILE A 728 25.57 -1.88 4.78
C ILE A 728 25.37 -0.61 5.61
N SER A 729 24.12 -0.21 5.79
CA SER A 729 23.76 0.85 6.73
C SER A 729 23.40 0.24 8.08
N ILE A 730 23.96 0.79 9.15
CA ILE A 730 23.72 0.43 10.55
C ILE A 730 22.96 1.60 11.20
N PRO A 731 21.62 1.52 11.27
CA PRO A 731 20.80 2.50 11.98
C PRO A 731 21.17 2.59 13.46
N ASN A 732 20.81 3.70 14.11
CA ASN A 732 20.91 3.82 15.57
C ASN A 732 19.93 2.85 16.25
N GLY A 733 20.41 2.08 17.22
CA GLY A 733 19.66 1.00 17.87
C GLY A 733 20.50 -0.25 18.13
N LEU A 734 19.88 -1.25 18.75
CA LEU A 734 20.52 -2.52 19.13
C LEU A 734 20.27 -3.62 18.10
N ASN A 735 21.12 -4.66 18.09
CA ASN A 735 20.99 -5.90 17.33
C ASN A 735 20.79 -5.69 15.81
N GLN A 736 21.54 -4.76 15.21
CA GLN A 736 21.49 -4.51 13.77
C GLN A 736 22.24 -5.62 13.03
N ASN A 737 21.54 -6.36 12.17
CA ASN A 737 22.11 -7.47 11.41
C ASN A 737 23.15 -7.01 10.37
N ILE A 738 24.37 -7.57 10.42
CA ILE A 738 25.41 -7.38 9.40
C ILE A 738 25.52 -8.61 8.51
N LEU A 739 25.79 -9.77 9.11
CA LEU A 739 25.81 -11.08 8.46
C LEU A 739 24.92 -12.01 9.27
N THR A 740 24.00 -12.72 8.63
CA THR A 740 22.97 -13.51 9.32
C THR A 740 22.87 -14.92 8.78
N ASN A 741 22.31 -15.82 9.58
CA ASN A 741 22.04 -17.23 9.26
C ASN A 741 23.30 -17.99 8.81
N LEU A 742 24.46 -17.68 9.41
CA LEU A 742 25.70 -18.35 9.04
C LEU A 742 25.69 -19.79 9.55
N ASP A 743 25.97 -20.74 8.66
CA ASP A 743 26.06 -22.16 8.98
C ASP A 743 27.49 -22.53 9.43
N PRO A 744 27.71 -22.91 10.71
CA PRO A 744 29.01 -23.31 11.23
C PRO A 744 29.54 -24.61 10.59
N ASP A 745 28.68 -25.46 10.03
CA ASP A 745 29.13 -26.65 9.30
C ASP A 745 29.70 -26.29 7.92
N ALA A 746 29.26 -25.19 7.32
CA ALA A 746 29.79 -24.68 6.05
C ALA A 746 31.09 -23.89 6.28
N PHE A 747 31.03 -22.87 7.14
CA PHE A 747 32.16 -22.04 7.53
C PHE A 747 32.02 -21.65 8.99
N ASN A 748 33.09 -21.76 9.77
CA ASN A 748 33.08 -21.44 11.20
C ASN A 748 34.08 -20.36 11.60
N SER A 749 34.87 -19.85 10.65
CA SER A 749 35.91 -18.86 10.87
C SER A 749 35.79 -17.73 9.85
N PHE A 750 35.67 -16.50 10.33
CA PHE A 750 35.39 -15.30 9.54
C PHE A 750 36.33 -14.16 9.90
N VAL A 751 36.71 -13.38 8.90
CA VAL A 751 37.45 -12.12 9.04
C VAL A 751 36.77 -11.06 8.18
N VAL A 752 36.32 -9.99 8.80
CA VAL A 752 35.67 -8.86 8.14
C VAL A 752 36.53 -7.62 8.31
N GLU A 753 37.07 -7.13 7.21
CA GLU A 753 37.82 -5.88 7.16
C GLU A 753 36.86 -4.77 6.77
N TYR A 754 36.78 -3.70 7.56
CA TYR A 754 35.74 -2.71 7.40
C TYR A 754 36.20 -1.27 7.60
N SER A 755 35.46 -0.36 6.97
CA SER A 755 35.48 1.07 7.23
C SER A 755 34.05 1.55 7.45
N MET A 756 33.86 2.47 8.36
CA MET A 756 32.58 2.98 8.81
C MET A 756 32.62 4.50 8.77
N LYS A 757 31.55 5.11 8.29
CA LYS A 757 31.37 6.56 8.35
C LYS A 757 29.92 6.91 8.61
N ASP A 758 29.68 7.90 9.45
CA ASP A 758 28.35 8.46 9.63
C ASP A 758 27.78 9.03 8.33
N THR A 759 26.44 9.05 8.26
CA THR A 759 25.70 9.55 7.10
C THR A 759 25.37 11.05 7.19
N ASN A 760 25.63 11.70 8.33
CA ASN A 760 25.27 13.09 8.58
C ASN A 760 26.48 14.03 8.47
N SER A 761 26.61 14.76 7.35
CA SER A 761 27.70 15.74 7.14
C SER A 761 27.33 17.17 7.55
N THR A 762 26.60 17.36 8.65
CA THR A 762 26.29 18.72 9.14
C THR A 762 27.49 19.24 9.94
N GLY A 763 28.07 20.36 9.50
CA GLY A 763 29.38 20.86 9.92
C GLY A 763 29.61 20.88 11.43
N GLY A 764 30.27 19.84 11.95
CA GLY A 764 30.73 19.73 13.34
C GLY A 764 30.48 18.37 14.01
N GLN A 765 29.69 17.49 13.40
CA GLN A 765 29.45 16.12 13.88
C GLN A 765 30.03 15.13 12.88
N ASN A 766 31.01 14.33 13.29
CA ASN A 766 31.67 13.33 12.44
C ASN A 766 31.97 12.07 13.27
N TYR A 767 31.61 10.91 12.76
CA TYR A 767 32.05 9.60 13.24
C TYR A 767 32.65 8.80 12.09
N SER A 768 33.90 8.38 12.24
CA SER A 768 34.54 7.47 11.29
C SER A 768 35.35 6.41 12.01
N ARG A 769 35.32 5.18 11.51
CA ARG A 769 36.04 4.06 12.10
C ARG A 769 36.61 3.16 11.01
N ILE A 770 37.75 2.57 11.26
CA ILE A 770 38.33 1.52 10.42
C ILE A 770 38.81 0.38 11.32
N GLY A 771 38.60 -0.84 10.89
CA GLY A 771 38.96 -1.99 11.70
C GLY A 771 38.84 -3.32 10.99
N GLN A 772 39.10 -4.36 11.76
CA GLN A 772 38.93 -5.74 11.38
C GLN A 772 38.25 -6.46 12.53
N VAL A 773 37.18 -7.20 12.23
CA VAL A 773 36.55 -8.12 13.16
C VAL A 773 36.83 -9.54 12.72
N MET A 774 37.34 -10.36 13.64
CA MET A 774 37.51 -11.79 13.47
C MET A 774 36.47 -12.48 14.34
N PHE A 775 35.71 -13.40 13.77
CA PHE A 775 34.67 -14.08 14.52
C PHE A 775 34.42 -15.49 14.01
N GLY A 776 33.74 -16.29 14.80
CA GLY A 776 33.43 -17.66 14.48
C GLY A 776 32.49 -18.30 15.47
N ALA A 777 32.15 -19.55 15.21
CA ALA A 777 31.29 -20.34 16.09
C ALA A 777 31.68 -21.82 16.07
N ASP A 778 31.59 -22.46 17.24
CA ASP A 778 31.73 -23.90 17.37
C ASP A 778 30.34 -24.49 17.62
N LYS A 779 29.88 -25.32 16.67
CA LYS A 779 28.58 -25.96 16.72
C LYS A 779 28.47 -26.99 17.84
N GLU A 780 29.53 -27.74 18.11
CA GLU A 780 29.52 -28.78 19.14
C GLU A 780 29.45 -28.16 20.54
N GLN A 781 30.10 -27.02 20.71
CA GLN A 781 30.09 -26.26 21.96
C GLN A 781 28.90 -25.28 22.07
N GLN A 782 28.19 -25.02 20.97
CA GLN A 782 27.12 -24.03 20.87
C GLN A 782 27.55 -22.62 21.32
N VAL A 783 28.79 -22.24 21.01
CA VAL A 783 29.36 -20.93 21.38
C VAL A 783 29.81 -20.17 20.14
N ALA A 784 29.69 -18.85 20.22
CA ALA A 784 30.31 -17.94 19.27
C ALA A 784 31.37 -17.08 19.95
N TYR A 785 32.37 -16.67 19.18
CA TYR A 785 33.47 -15.85 19.64
C TYR A 785 33.76 -14.73 18.65
N ILE A 786 34.18 -13.59 19.17
CA ILE A 786 34.42 -12.37 18.40
C ILE A 786 35.65 -11.65 18.98
N ASN A 787 36.46 -11.09 18.09
CA ASN A 787 37.51 -10.13 18.40
C ASN A 787 37.46 -8.99 17.38
N ASP A 788 37.13 -7.80 17.85
CA ASP A 788 37.00 -6.61 17.02
C ASP A 788 38.12 -5.62 17.34
N GLN A 789 38.99 -5.38 16.37
CA GLN A 789 40.14 -4.49 16.48
C GLN A 789 39.95 -3.28 15.56
N TYR A 790 39.95 -2.08 16.14
CA TYR A 790 39.61 -0.88 15.38
C TYR A 790 40.32 0.37 15.87
N SER A 791 40.28 1.39 15.02
CA SER A 791 40.60 2.78 15.35
C SER A 791 39.49 3.67 14.86
N ASP A 792 39.15 4.69 15.64
CA ASP A 792 38.06 5.59 15.33
C ASP A 792 38.39 7.07 15.58
N SER A 793 37.59 7.93 14.96
CA SER A 793 37.68 9.38 15.08
C SER A 793 36.27 9.92 15.27
N ARG A 794 36.12 10.80 16.27
CA ARG A 794 34.83 11.38 16.65
C ARG A 794 34.99 12.89 16.85
N GLN A 795 34.03 13.65 16.33
CA GLN A 795 33.87 15.08 16.59
C GLN A 795 32.38 15.36 16.82
N GLY A 796 32.00 15.99 17.93
CA GLY A 796 30.61 16.37 18.19
C GLY A 796 29.60 15.22 18.38
N ILE A 797 30.05 13.96 18.42
CA ILE A 797 29.23 12.74 18.62
C ILE A 797 29.80 11.94 19.80
N THR A 798 28.90 11.34 20.60
CA THR A 798 29.18 10.40 21.71
C THR A 798 28.60 9.01 21.40
N GLY A 799 28.94 7.96 22.17
CA GLY A 799 28.53 6.58 21.87
C GLY A 799 29.44 5.86 20.86
N ASN A 800 29.14 4.62 20.49
CA ASN A 800 29.94 3.80 19.57
C ASN A 800 29.07 2.89 18.68
N VAL A 801 29.71 2.18 17.75
CA VAL A 801 29.12 1.04 17.04
C VAL A 801 29.82 -0.23 17.53
N ASP A 802 29.19 -1.02 18.37
CA ASP A 802 29.80 -2.22 18.94
C ASP A 802 29.38 -3.44 18.14
N LEU A 803 30.35 -4.21 17.64
CA LEU A 803 30.08 -5.45 16.89
C LEU A 803 29.95 -6.61 17.87
N GLU A 804 28.96 -7.47 17.63
CA GLU A 804 28.66 -8.63 18.47
C GLU A 804 28.35 -9.86 17.60
N VAL A 805 28.52 -11.06 18.16
CA VAL A 805 28.09 -12.30 17.50
C VAL A 805 27.10 -13.04 18.38
N SER A 806 26.00 -13.47 17.78
CA SER A 806 24.93 -14.22 18.44
C SER A 806 24.86 -15.63 17.86
N TYR A 807 24.86 -16.65 18.73
CA TYR A 807 24.66 -18.05 18.34
C TYR A 807 23.22 -18.48 18.64
N ASP A 808 22.52 -19.05 17.66
CA ASP A 808 21.20 -19.67 17.85
C ASP A 808 21.35 -21.19 17.95
N SER A 809 21.19 -21.70 19.18
CA SER A 809 21.26 -23.13 19.48
C SER A 809 20.09 -23.95 18.92
N SER A 810 18.99 -23.30 18.52
CA SER A 810 17.82 -23.97 17.95
C SER A 810 18.00 -24.22 16.45
N GLY A 811 18.55 -23.23 15.76
CA GLY A 811 18.85 -23.27 14.32
C GLY A 811 20.22 -23.83 13.97
N ASN A 812 21.13 -23.96 14.95
CA ASN A 812 22.57 -24.20 14.75
C ASN A 812 23.21 -23.18 13.79
N THR A 813 22.79 -21.91 13.88
CA THR A 813 23.31 -20.82 13.06
C THR A 813 23.88 -19.71 13.92
N PHE A 814 24.66 -18.80 13.33
CA PHE A 814 25.17 -17.62 14.04
C PHE A 814 25.17 -16.36 13.17
N ASP A 815 25.15 -15.20 13.83
CA ASP A 815 25.02 -13.89 13.19
C ASP A 815 26.10 -12.92 13.67
N LEU A 816 26.67 -12.12 12.77
CA LEU A 816 27.38 -10.88 13.13
C LEU A 816 26.37 -9.73 13.17
N ARG A 817 26.27 -9.04 14.31
CA ARG A 817 25.37 -7.90 14.55
C ARG A 817 26.15 -6.68 15.04
N ALA A 818 25.45 -5.56 15.10
CA ALA A 818 25.97 -4.31 15.62
C ALA A 818 24.96 -3.57 16.51
N ASP A 819 25.46 -3.01 17.60
CA ASP A 819 24.77 -2.04 18.44
C ASP A 819 25.29 -0.65 18.12
N ASN A 820 24.47 0.21 17.54
CA ASN A 820 24.82 1.60 17.26
C ASN A 820 24.18 2.50 18.32
N SER A 821 25.02 3.00 19.23
CA SER A 821 24.63 3.86 20.34
C SER A 821 24.99 5.34 20.12
N LEU A 822 25.29 5.75 18.88
CA LEU A 822 25.76 7.11 18.58
C LEU A 822 24.73 8.17 18.99
N SER A 823 25.20 9.26 19.61
CA SER A 823 24.39 10.40 20.05
C SER A 823 25.07 11.73 19.70
N PRO A 824 24.42 12.62 18.94
CA PRO A 824 23.04 12.54 18.43
C PRO A 824 22.80 11.35 17.47
N SER A 825 21.58 10.78 17.52
CA SER A 825 21.21 9.56 16.78
C SER A 825 21.57 9.68 15.30
N SER A 826 22.58 8.91 14.89
CA SER A 826 23.13 8.92 13.53
C SER A 826 23.32 7.50 13.02
N SER A 827 22.96 7.26 11.77
CA SER A 827 23.23 5.98 11.10
C SER A 827 24.65 5.97 10.55
N VAL A 828 25.26 4.80 10.50
CA VAL A 828 26.62 4.59 9.98
C VAL A 828 26.55 3.72 8.74
N THR A 829 27.31 4.06 7.71
CA THR A 829 27.54 3.19 6.55
C THR A 829 28.85 2.45 6.76
N MET A 830 28.78 1.12 6.85
CA MET A 830 29.93 0.22 6.93
C MET A 830 30.21 -0.35 5.55
N ASN A 831 31.39 -0.07 5.00
CA ASN A 831 31.93 -0.75 3.83
C ASN A 831 32.89 -1.85 4.28
N TYR A 832 32.73 -3.07 3.80
CA TYR A 832 33.49 -4.21 4.31
C TYR A 832 33.80 -5.28 3.27
N ILE A 833 34.81 -6.09 3.56
CA ILE A 833 35.20 -7.29 2.81
C ILE A 833 35.22 -8.47 3.79
N VAL A 834 34.72 -9.62 3.36
CA VAL A 834 34.65 -10.84 4.18
C VAL A 834 35.59 -11.90 3.62
N ARG A 835 36.41 -12.49 4.48
CA ARG A 835 37.12 -13.74 4.26
C ARG A 835 36.55 -14.79 5.20
N LYS A 836 36.30 -16.00 4.70
CA LYS A 836 35.76 -17.09 5.51
C LYS A 836 36.39 -18.42 5.14
N TRP A 837 36.50 -19.31 6.11
CA TRP A 837 37.00 -20.68 5.94
C TRP A 837 36.40 -21.59 7.01
N LYS A 838 36.56 -22.89 6.81
CA LYS A 838 36.24 -23.91 7.80
C LYS A 838 37.52 -24.29 8.54
N SER A 839 37.51 -24.20 9.87
CA SER A 839 38.57 -24.76 10.71
C SER A 839 38.51 -26.28 10.61
N ILE A 840 39.68 -26.91 10.49
CA ILE A 840 39.82 -28.37 10.41
C ILE A 840 39.77 -28.97 11.80
#